data_AF-A0A7W4DH26-F1
#
_entry.id   AF-A0A7W4DH26-F1
#
_cell.length_a   1.000
_cell.length_b   1.000
_cell.length_c   1.000
_cell.angle_alpha   90.00
_cell.angle_beta   90.00
_cell.angle_gamma   90.00
#
_symmetry.space_group_name_H-M   'P 1'
#
loop_
_entity.id
_entity.type
_entity.pdbx_description
1 polymer ?
#
loop_
_entity_poly.entity_id
_entity_poly.type
_entity_poly.pdbx_seq_one_letter_code
_entity_poly.pdbx_strand_id
1 'polypeptide(L)'
;MQIKTHKFFSQKLSLLAPVFALFVSITSIFALILLTSNNSTFAAPGAGGTPTTVSFALDASSVDFHFTPAELSASTFKQDAINASISTNNPTGFTFYVSSIDEDTNLNHTDSSVTTKIASITSPLVESNFTPKSWGYSADGVNFKPIPKASAPDTVLTTTNTIGQRARVEFGVKASPDLNSGTYSKQVLLTAVTNAAPATATFLPGPLFNNLLANIAPASSAVPAKHFKKSTTAPANIATATVVSTADSGRPIYMWYDTVDQTIYWWSEADDVFANEDSSSMFSYTYGRHSRLDTLDLSGINTINVKNMSRFFFDNGLQSLDLSVLDTRNVENMSYMFAGFEATILPDLTRLNTGNVKDMSCMFSNAHFPSLDLRHFDTHNVETMYRMFSQAGATSINLSGWDVRKNRSVLSMFWDNRTVKTIDMSGWKNDSLELMDGLFSGLPALESINLTGFTTNNVRSFTQTFSNLPSLTSLDLSSFDTSNIEHMRGMFDGASGLTSLDVSNFNTSKVVTMEQMFRGLKVSSLDLHNFDTHNVVSMNEMFSGLTQLTSLNISSFNTSNVTTMSGMFSSLFRLSGLDLRNFDTSKVTDMSRMFSYATNLASLNLSSFNTSRVQDMAGMFSNAMRNPENSVLDISSFTPEALLRAPGMFSNSFIKTIYVNSSFSISTKVVTDSSMFVNCKNLVGGNGTAFQNSRKSSAYARIDAPGIPGYFTLKP
;
A
#
# COMPACT_ATOMS: atom_id res chain seq x y z
N MET A 1 30.45 30.33 -30.44
CA MET A 1 30.69 31.53 -31.27
C MET A 1 32.08 32.06 -30.94
N GLN A 2 32.96 32.23 -31.93
CA GLN A 2 34.38 32.56 -31.75
C GLN A 2 34.60 33.92 -31.06
N ILE A 3 35.45 33.95 -30.03
CA ILE A 3 35.94 35.21 -29.44
C ILE A 3 37.27 35.57 -30.12
N LYS A 4 37.26 36.66 -30.88
CA LYS A 4 38.49 37.30 -31.40
C LYS A 4 39.22 37.99 -30.25
N THR A 5 40.49 37.66 -30.10
CA THR A 5 41.44 38.30 -29.20
C THR A 5 41.76 39.72 -29.67
N HIS A 6 41.29 40.74 -28.93
CA HIS A 6 41.77 42.12 -29.10
C HIS A 6 42.95 42.39 -28.15
N LYS A 7 44.13 42.57 -28.77
CA LYS A 7 45.48 42.64 -28.19
C LYS A 7 45.80 43.88 -27.32
N PHE A 8 44.82 44.72 -26.97
CA PHE A 8 45.08 45.97 -26.21
C PHE A 8 44.79 45.87 -24.71
N PHE A 9 44.19 44.77 -24.24
CA PHE A 9 43.81 44.60 -22.82
C PHE A 9 44.83 43.83 -21.97
N SER A 10 45.91 43.29 -22.55
CA SER A 10 46.83 42.39 -21.83
C SER A 10 47.94 43.09 -21.03
N GLN A 11 48.10 44.42 -21.14
CA GLN A 11 49.19 45.13 -20.44
C GLN A 11 48.82 45.67 -19.05
N LYS A 12 47.54 45.77 -18.68
CA LYS A 12 47.13 46.19 -17.32
C LYS A 12 46.85 45.03 -16.37
N LEU A 13 46.75 43.79 -16.86
CA LEU A 13 46.49 42.61 -16.02
C LEU A 13 47.73 42.16 -15.20
N SER A 14 48.94 42.60 -15.55
CA SER A 14 50.17 42.19 -14.85
C SER A 14 50.40 42.87 -13.50
N LEU A 15 49.62 43.90 -13.14
CA LEU A 15 49.75 44.65 -11.89
C LEU A 15 48.85 44.13 -10.74
N LEU A 16 47.97 43.14 -11.01
CA LEU A 16 47.03 42.57 -10.02
C LEU A 16 47.43 41.18 -9.51
N ALA A 17 48.59 40.67 -9.92
CA ALA A 17 49.07 39.32 -9.59
C ALA A 17 49.22 38.99 -8.09
N PRO A 18 49.44 39.92 -7.13
CA PRO A 18 49.60 39.52 -5.73
C PRO A 18 48.30 39.24 -4.97
N VAL A 19 47.13 39.67 -5.47
CA VAL A 19 45.84 39.58 -4.74
C VAL A 19 45.18 38.20 -4.89
N PHE A 20 45.59 37.41 -5.89
CA PHE A 20 44.97 36.11 -6.20
C PHE A 20 45.50 34.93 -5.38
N ALA A 21 46.51 35.11 -4.54
CA ALA A 21 47.15 34.00 -3.81
C ALA A 21 46.38 33.53 -2.55
N LEU A 22 45.35 34.24 -2.09
CA LEU A 22 44.66 33.90 -0.83
C LEU A 22 43.41 33.00 -0.97
N PHE A 23 43.00 32.64 -2.20
CA PHE A 23 41.75 31.88 -2.45
C PHE A 23 41.96 30.41 -2.84
N VAL A 24 43.15 29.84 -2.63
CA VAL A 24 43.41 28.42 -2.92
C VAL A 24 43.06 27.54 -1.72
N SER A 25 41.78 27.39 -1.41
CA SER A 25 41.25 26.25 -0.64
C SER A 25 39.73 26.15 -0.60
N ILE A 26 39.00 26.52 -1.66
CA ILE A 26 37.60 26.11 -1.82
C ILE A 26 37.40 25.79 -3.31
N THR A 27 37.08 24.54 -3.62
CA THR A 27 36.65 24.12 -4.97
C THR A 27 35.30 24.74 -5.27
N SER A 28 35.31 26.00 -5.71
CA SER A 28 34.19 26.71 -6.28
C SER A 28 34.61 27.19 -7.66
N ILE A 29 33.76 26.94 -8.66
CA ILE A 29 33.99 27.39 -10.03
C ILE A 29 33.86 28.93 -10.01
N PHE A 30 34.99 29.61 -9.89
CA PHE A 30 35.06 31.08 -9.87
C PHE A 30 35.03 31.62 -11.30
N ALA A 31 33.95 32.32 -11.65
CA ALA A 31 33.97 33.30 -12.73
C ALA A 31 33.91 34.70 -12.09
N LEU A 32 35.07 35.27 -11.74
CA LEU A 32 35.16 36.66 -11.35
C LEU A 32 35.07 37.51 -12.62
N ILE A 33 33.91 38.14 -12.87
CA ILE A 33 33.67 38.91 -14.09
C ILE A 33 33.55 40.39 -13.73
N LEU A 34 34.45 41.19 -14.32
CA LEU A 34 34.43 42.65 -14.28
C LEU A 34 33.25 43.15 -15.14
N LEU A 35 32.27 43.79 -14.50
CA LEU A 35 31.07 44.30 -15.17
C LEU A 35 31.18 45.81 -15.35
N THR A 36 31.34 46.27 -16.59
CA THR A 36 31.31 47.70 -16.95
C THR A 36 30.31 48.03 -18.08
N SER A 37 29.43 47.09 -18.46
CA SER A 37 28.49 47.30 -19.57
C SER A 37 27.08 46.73 -19.34
N ASN A 38 26.10 47.45 -19.86
CA ASN A 38 24.68 47.11 -19.83
C ASN A 38 24.40 45.77 -20.54
N ASN A 39 23.73 44.87 -19.81
CA ASN A 39 23.30 43.52 -20.20
C ASN A 39 24.43 42.55 -20.54
N SER A 40 24.76 41.71 -19.57
CA SER A 40 25.64 40.58 -19.79
C SER A 40 25.06 39.30 -19.15
N THR A 41 25.02 38.22 -19.93
CA THR A 41 24.61 36.88 -19.49
C THR A 41 25.83 35.97 -19.51
N PHE A 42 26.15 35.33 -18.39
CA PHE A 42 27.33 34.48 -18.28
C PHE A 42 26.95 33.08 -17.84
N ALA A 43 27.56 32.07 -18.45
CA ALA A 43 27.34 30.67 -18.14
C ALA A 43 28.61 30.05 -17.54
N ALA A 44 28.49 29.38 -16.39
CA ALA A 44 29.57 28.53 -15.87
C ALA A 44 29.49 27.13 -16.53
N PRO A 45 30.63 26.51 -16.91
CA PRO A 45 30.62 25.15 -17.45
C PRO A 45 30.32 24.15 -16.32
N GLY A 46 29.11 23.59 -16.33
CA GLY A 46 28.75 22.40 -15.56
C GLY A 46 28.69 21.18 -16.49
N ALA A 47 29.25 20.04 -16.06
CA ALA A 47 29.12 18.80 -16.79
C ALA A 47 27.68 18.26 -16.63
N GLY A 48 26.92 18.18 -17.73
CA GLY A 48 25.68 17.39 -17.82
C GLY A 48 24.35 18.11 -17.59
N GLY A 49 24.32 19.37 -17.11
CA GLY A 49 23.07 20.12 -16.84
C GLY A 49 22.88 21.38 -17.68
N THR A 50 21.72 22.06 -17.52
CA THR A 50 21.53 23.41 -18.06
C THR A 50 22.62 24.33 -17.47
N PRO A 51 23.38 25.09 -18.28
CA PRO A 51 24.46 25.92 -17.74
C PRO A 51 23.92 26.91 -16.71
N THR A 52 24.57 27.00 -15.55
CA THR A 52 24.23 28.01 -14.55
C THR A 52 24.50 29.39 -15.13
N THR A 53 23.48 30.24 -15.19
CA THR A 53 23.53 31.59 -15.76
C THR A 53 23.23 32.67 -14.74
N VAL A 54 23.95 33.79 -14.83
CA VAL A 54 23.61 35.06 -14.16
C VAL A 54 23.45 36.13 -15.23
N SER A 55 22.34 36.85 -15.16
CA SER A 55 22.04 38.03 -15.95
C SER A 55 22.05 39.25 -15.04
N PHE A 56 22.68 40.31 -15.53
CA PHE A 56 22.96 41.50 -14.72
C PHE A 56 22.80 42.76 -15.58
N ALA A 57 22.06 43.74 -15.06
CA ALA A 57 21.84 45.04 -15.69
C ALA A 57 21.97 46.16 -14.66
N LEU A 58 22.63 47.25 -15.05
CA LEU A 58 22.77 48.48 -14.27
C LEU A 58 22.12 49.65 -15.01
N ASP A 59 21.65 50.64 -14.28
CA ASP A 59 21.24 51.93 -14.85
C ASP A 59 22.40 52.94 -14.98
N ALA A 60 23.47 52.78 -14.20
CA ALA A 60 24.70 53.57 -14.29
C ALA A 60 25.96 52.75 -13.87
N SER A 61 27.14 53.16 -14.35
CA SER A 61 28.44 52.52 -14.04
C SER A 61 29.44 53.43 -13.31
N SER A 62 29.06 54.68 -13.07
CA SER A 62 29.78 55.65 -12.24
C SER A 62 28.80 56.42 -11.39
N VAL A 63 29.31 56.98 -10.29
CA VAL A 63 28.56 57.92 -9.45
C VAL A 63 29.13 59.31 -9.70
N ASP A 64 28.28 60.24 -10.12
CA ASP A 64 28.70 61.58 -10.56
C ASP A 64 28.00 62.67 -9.74
N PHE A 65 28.77 63.36 -8.91
CA PHE A 65 28.28 64.46 -8.07
C PHE A 65 28.73 65.81 -8.60
N HIS A 66 27.80 66.58 -9.17
CA HIS A 66 28.04 67.96 -9.58
C HIS A 66 27.80 68.93 -8.41
N PHE A 67 28.77 69.81 -8.13
CA PHE A 67 28.64 70.84 -7.10
C PHE A 67 28.77 72.26 -7.67
N THR A 68 27.78 73.09 -7.40
CA THR A 68 27.81 74.53 -7.63
C THR A 68 28.53 75.27 -6.49
N PRO A 69 29.05 76.50 -6.72
CA PRO A 69 29.69 77.29 -5.66
C PRO A 69 28.82 77.51 -4.42
N ALA A 70 27.49 77.61 -4.60
CA ALA A 70 26.53 77.77 -3.51
C ALA A 70 26.42 76.49 -2.66
N GLU A 71 26.35 75.31 -3.31
CA GLU A 71 26.29 74.02 -2.62
C GLU A 71 27.57 73.73 -1.82
N LEU A 72 28.73 74.11 -2.36
CA LEU A 72 30.03 74.02 -1.68
C LEU A 72 30.07 74.91 -0.43
N SER A 73 29.65 76.17 -0.57
CA SER A 73 29.63 77.14 0.55
C SER A 73 28.69 76.70 1.68
N ALA A 74 27.57 76.06 1.33
CA ALA A 74 26.58 75.54 2.28
C ALA A 74 26.94 74.16 2.86
N SER A 75 28.04 73.52 2.43
CA SER A 75 28.39 72.13 2.78
C SER A 75 27.21 71.17 2.55
N THR A 76 26.58 71.30 1.38
CA THR A 76 25.37 70.52 1.02
C THR A 76 25.69 69.02 0.97
N PHE A 77 24.79 68.19 1.48
CA PHE A 77 24.86 66.75 1.30
C PHE A 77 24.08 66.35 0.04
N LYS A 78 24.66 65.48 -0.79
CA LYS A 78 24.02 64.96 -2.00
C LYS A 78 24.03 63.45 -1.98
N GLN A 79 22.99 62.87 -2.56
CA GLN A 79 22.85 61.45 -2.77
C GLN A 79 22.62 61.14 -4.24
N ASP A 80 23.11 59.99 -4.66
CA ASP A 80 22.83 59.38 -5.95
C ASP A 80 22.72 57.86 -5.76
N ALA A 81 22.08 57.15 -6.67
CA ALA A 81 21.89 55.72 -6.51
C ALA A 81 22.08 54.97 -7.84
N ILE A 82 22.69 53.80 -7.74
CA ILE A 82 22.79 52.86 -8.85
C ILE A 82 21.84 51.70 -8.56
N ASN A 83 20.95 51.42 -9.50
CA ASN A 83 20.04 50.29 -9.45
C ASN A 83 20.57 49.14 -10.30
N ALA A 84 20.65 47.96 -9.69
CA ALA A 84 20.97 46.70 -10.34
C ALA A 84 19.72 45.83 -10.46
N SER A 85 19.55 45.20 -11.62
CA SER A 85 18.58 44.13 -11.84
C SER A 85 19.33 42.84 -12.15
N ILE A 86 19.07 41.81 -11.34
CA ILE A 86 19.87 40.58 -11.32
C ILE A 86 18.93 39.39 -11.38
N SER A 87 19.19 38.44 -12.28
CA SER A 87 18.48 37.16 -12.33
C SER A 87 19.46 36.02 -12.55
N THR A 88 19.20 34.86 -11.96
CA THR A 88 19.99 33.64 -12.10
C THR A 88 19.07 32.45 -12.31
N ASN A 89 19.51 31.42 -13.02
CA ASN A 89 18.80 30.14 -13.02
C ASN A 89 19.28 29.19 -11.91
N ASN A 90 20.22 29.62 -11.06
CA ASN A 90 20.66 28.86 -9.92
C ASN A 90 19.57 28.89 -8.82
N PRO A 91 18.97 27.75 -8.44
CA PRO A 91 17.91 27.71 -7.43
C PRO A 91 18.35 28.18 -6.04
N THR A 92 19.65 28.18 -5.73
CA THR A 92 20.15 28.71 -4.45
C THR A 92 20.36 30.21 -4.47
N GLY A 93 20.13 30.88 -5.60
CA GLY A 93 20.21 32.32 -5.78
C GLY A 93 21.63 32.86 -5.95
N PHE A 94 21.90 34.04 -5.42
CA PHE A 94 23.17 34.76 -5.60
C PHE A 94 23.51 35.70 -4.43
N THR A 95 24.77 36.12 -4.38
CA THR A 95 25.30 37.18 -3.52
C THR A 95 25.77 38.35 -4.36
N PHE A 96 25.35 39.56 -3.99
CA PHE A 96 25.63 40.83 -4.66
C PHE A 96 26.65 41.64 -3.85
N TYR A 97 27.63 42.21 -4.53
CA TYR A 97 28.74 42.94 -3.93
C TYR A 97 28.92 44.33 -4.55
N VAL A 98 29.57 45.22 -3.81
CA VAL A 98 29.99 46.55 -4.24
C VAL A 98 31.44 46.82 -3.87
N SER A 99 32.17 47.50 -4.75
CA SER A 99 33.49 48.09 -4.47
C SER A 99 33.77 49.29 -5.36
N SER A 100 34.85 50.00 -5.09
CA SER A 100 35.54 50.81 -6.11
C SER A 100 36.05 49.92 -7.25
N ILE A 101 36.20 50.48 -8.46
CA ILE A 101 36.81 49.76 -9.58
C ILE A 101 38.33 49.54 -9.43
N ASP A 102 38.96 50.28 -8.51
CA ASP A 102 40.38 50.23 -8.22
C ASP A 102 40.63 50.38 -6.70
N GLU A 103 41.90 50.43 -6.29
CA GLU A 103 42.29 50.58 -4.88
C GLU A 103 42.10 52.02 -4.34
N ASP A 104 41.94 53.01 -5.21
CA ASP A 104 41.62 54.38 -4.82
C ASP A 104 40.14 54.44 -4.47
N THR A 105 39.80 54.73 -3.21
CA THR A 105 38.40 54.85 -2.77
C THR A 105 37.92 56.30 -2.72
N ASN A 106 38.72 57.24 -3.23
CA ASN A 106 38.35 58.64 -3.27
C ASN A 106 37.45 58.97 -4.47
N LEU A 107 36.56 59.96 -4.29
CA LEU A 107 35.84 60.60 -5.38
C LEU A 107 36.74 61.69 -5.97
N ASN A 108 36.97 61.64 -7.27
CA ASN A 108 37.94 62.50 -7.96
C ASN A 108 37.23 63.50 -8.88
N HIS A 109 37.76 64.71 -8.99
CA HIS A 109 37.20 65.71 -9.90
C HIS A 109 37.41 65.30 -11.37
N THR A 110 36.45 65.59 -12.25
CA THR A 110 36.52 65.20 -13.68
C THR A 110 37.50 66.05 -14.49
N ASP A 111 37.79 67.27 -14.05
CA ASP A 111 38.94 68.06 -14.53
C ASP A 111 40.22 67.56 -13.85
N SER A 112 41.14 67.02 -14.65
CA SER A 112 42.41 66.42 -14.19
C SER A 112 43.39 67.43 -13.59
N SER A 113 43.17 68.74 -13.76
CA SER A 113 43.96 69.78 -13.12
C SER A 113 43.61 69.99 -11.63
N VAL A 114 42.42 69.54 -11.20
CA VAL A 114 41.95 69.62 -9.81
C VAL A 114 42.46 68.41 -9.03
N THR A 115 43.36 68.64 -8.08
CA THR A 115 43.99 67.57 -7.28
C THR A 115 43.29 67.28 -5.96
N THR A 116 42.35 68.13 -5.54
CA THR A 116 41.55 67.92 -4.32
C THR A 116 40.62 66.71 -4.50
N LYS A 117 40.65 65.80 -3.53
CA LYS A 117 39.83 64.59 -3.51
C LYS A 117 38.83 64.61 -2.35
N ILE A 118 37.72 63.91 -2.51
CA ILE A 118 36.77 63.65 -1.42
C ILE A 118 37.04 62.23 -0.90
N ALA A 119 37.32 62.12 0.39
CA ALA A 119 37.77 60.87 0.99
C ALA A 119 36.59 59.96 1.35
N SER A 120 36.76 58.66 1.16
CA SER A 120 35.82 57.68 1.71
C SER A 120 35.75 57.82 3.24
N ILE A 121 34.56 57.74 3.82
CA ILE A 121 34.38 57.67 5.28
C ILE A 121 35.14 56.46 5.84
N THR A 122 35.55 56.53 7.10
CA THR A 122 36.36 55.48 7.75
C THR A 122 35.55 54.57 8.67
N SER A 123 34.32 54.96 8.99
CA SER A 123 33.35 54.18 9.77
C SER A 123 31.93 54.47 9.30
N PRO A 124 30.94 53.60 9.61
CA PRO A 124 29.56 53.84 9.21
C PRO A 124 28.97 55.12 9.81
N LEU A 125 28.23 55.89 9.01
CA LEU A 125 27.61 57.16 9.38
C LEU A 125 26.20 57.30 8.79
N VAL A 126 25.36 58.07 9.47
CA VAL A 126 24.10 58.60 8.90
C VAL A 126 24.35 59.98 8.29
N GLU A 127 23.48 60.43 7.38
CA GLU A 127 23.62 61.69 6.62
C GLU A 127 24.04 62.90 7.47
N SER A 128 23.41 63.10 8.64
CA SER A 128 23.67 64.27 9.51
C SER A 128 25.09 64.32 10.05
N ASN A 129 25.81 63.19 10.07
CA ASN A 129 27.10 63.03 10.71
C ASN A 129 28.28 63.03 9.73
N PHE A 130 28.03 63.21 8.43
CA PHE A 130 29.11 63.34 7.45
C PHE A 130 29.92 64.61 7.70
N THR A 131 31.24 64.46 7.78
CA THR A 131 32.16 65.59 7.79
C THR A 131 32.34 66.14 6.37
N PRO A 132 32.60 67.45 6.20
CA PRO A 132 32.89 68.02 4.87
C PRO A 132 34.04 67.26 4.17
N LYS A 133 33.92 67.07 2.85
CA LYS A 133 34.82 66.24 2.01
C LYS A 133 34.84 64.75 2.32
N SER A 134 33.73 64.19 2.78
CA SER A 134 33.59 62.75 2.93
C SER A 134 32.47 62.17 2.06
N TRP A 135 32.63 60.92 1.64
CA TRP A 135 31.60 60.18 0.92
C TRP A 135 31.57 58.69 1.32
N GLY A 136 30.45 58.02 1.07
CA GLY A 136 30.24 56.62 1.40
C GLY A 136 29.10 56.03 0.58
N TYR A 137 28.81 54.74 0.77
CA TYR A 137 27.68 54.07 0.12
C TYR A 137 26.76 53.42 1.15
N SER A 138 25.51 53.18 0.80
CA SER A 138 24.51 52.53 1.64
C SER A 138 23.72 51.50 0.82
N ALA A 139 23.42 50.37 1.46
CA ALA A 139 22.53 49.34 0.91
C ALA A 139 21.11 49.43 1.50
N ASP A 140 20.91 50.15 2.61
CA ASP A 140 19.63 50.33 3.31
C ASP A 140 19.06 51.75 3.16
N GLY A 141 19.82 52.65 2.52
CA GLY A 141 19.50 54.06 2.31
C GLY A 141 19.60 54.95 3.56
N VAL A 142 20.08 54.40 4.68
CA VAL A 142 20.13 55.10 5.98
C VAL A 142 21.55 55.13 6.53
N ASN A 143 22.23 53.98 6.55
CA ASN A 143 23.57 53.83 7.09
C ASN A 143 24.59 53.75 5.96
N PHE A 144 25.39 54.80 5.80
CA PHE A 144 26.47 54.83 4.83
C PHE A 144 27.72 54.21 5.42
N LYS A 145 28.37 53.33 4.66
CA LYS A 145 29.62 52.63 4.95
C LYS A 145 30.78 53.19 4.12
N PRO A 146 32.04 52.97 4.57
CA PRO A 146 33.24 53.23 3.77
C PRO A 146 33.18 52.57 2.40
N ILE A 147 33.47 53.31 1.33
CA ILE A 147 33.62 52.75 -0.02
C ILE A 147 34.66 51.61 -0.01
N PRO A 148 34.30 50.38 -0.41
CA PRO A 148 35.21 49.24 -0.36
C PRO A 148 36.26 49.34 -1.45
N LYS A 149 37.45 48.79 -1.21
CA LYS A 149 38.51 48.69 -2.23
C LYS A 149 38.19 47.56 -3.20
N ALA A 150 38.75 47.61 -4.42
CA ALA A 150 38.61 46.52 -5.38
C ALA A 150 39.10 45.16 -4.83
N SER A 151 40.16 45.16 -4.02
CA SER A 151 40.69 43.96 -3.34
C SER A 151 39.82 43.42 -2.19
N ALA A 152 38.86 44.20 -1.70
CA ALA A 152 38.02 43.85 -0.56
C ALA A 152 36.58 44.38 -0.76
N PRO A 153 35.81 43.81 -1.71
CA PRO A 153 34.43 44.20 -1.94
C PRO A 153 33.54 43.90 -0.72
N ASP A 154 32.54 44.74 -0.44
CA ASP A 154 31.55 44.49 0.61
C ASP A 154 30.30 43.82 0.03
N THR A 155 29.64 43.00 0.84
CA THR A 155 28.38 42.35 0.50
C THR A 155 27.23 43.34 0.63
N VAL A 156 26.46 43.50 -0.45
CA VAL A 156 25.22 44.27 -0.46
C VAL A 156 24.03 43.41 -0.02
N LEU A 157 23.88 42.22 -0.61
CA LEU A 157 22.83 41.25 -0.22
C LEU A 157 23.19 39.82 -0.63
N THR A 158 22.64 38.83 0.09
CA THR A 158 22.59 37.42 -0.31
C THR A 158 21.13 37.01 -0.37
N THR A 159 20.70 36.38 -1.47
CA THR A 159 19.28 36.02 -1.69
C THR A 159 19.15 34.66 -2.36
N THR A 160 18.02 33.99 -2.13
CA THR A 160 17.55 32.82 -2.88
C THR A 160 16.62 33.19 -4.03
N ASN A 161 16.24 34.47 -4.16
CA ASN A 161 15.40 34.94 -5.26
C ASN A 161 16.17 34.89 -6.58
N THR A 162 15.62 34.19 -7.55
CA THR A 162 16.29 33.85 -8.81
C THR A 162 15.86 34.75 -9.97
N ILE A 163 14.71 35.42 -9.88
CA ILE A 163 14.14 36.17 -11.01
C ILE A 163 13.91 37.63 -10.63
N GLY A 164 14.50 38.55 -11.39
CA GLY A 164 14.19 39.98 -11.35
C GLY A 164 14.52 40.67 -10.03
N GLN A 165 15.50 40.16 -9.27
CA GLN A 165 15.91 40.78 -8.01
C GLN A 165 16.50 42.17 -8.30
N ARG A 166 15.87 43.20 -7.72
CA ARG A 166 16.38 44.57 -7.76
C ARG A 166 17.21 44.84 -6.52
N ALA A 167 18.36 45.49 -6.70
CA ALA A 167 19.21 45.99 -5.63
C ALA A 167 19.52 47.46 -5.89
N ARG A 168 19.39 48.30 -4.87
CA ARG A 168 19.72 49.73 -4.95
C ARG A 168 20.91 49.99 -4.04
N VAL A 169 21.95 50.59 -4.60
CA VAL A 169 23.12 51.03 -3.85
C VAL A 169 23.14 52.54 -3.90
N GLU A 170 22.92 53.17 -2.75
CA GLU A 170 22.95 54.63 -2.62
C GLU A 170 24.35 55.10 -2.27
N PHE A 171 24.74 56.28 -2.75
CA PHE A 171 26.02 56.91 -2.49
C PHE A 171 25.74 58.30 -1.95
N GLY A 172 26.41 58.66 -0.85
CA GLY A 172 26.22 59.93 -0.16
C GLY A 172 27.54 60.68 -0.09
N VAL A 173 27.51 61.98 -0.34
CA VAL A 173 28.70 62.85 -0.30
C VAL A 173 28.40 64.20 0.35
N LYS A 174 29.33 64.68 1.17
CA LYS A 174 29.24 65.99 1.83
C LYS A 174 30.21 66.97 1.19
N ALA A 175 29.65 68.01 0.57
CA ALA A 175 30.40 69.12 -0.01
C ALA A 175 31.20 69.89 1.05
N SER A 176 32.18 70.67 0.60
CA SER A 176 33.00 71.53 1.46
C SER A 176 33.35 72.84 0.74
N PRO A 177 33.43 73.98 1.45
CA PRO A 177 33.71 75.29 0.84
C PRO A 177 35.08 75.41 0.14
N ASP A 178 36.00 74.50 0.43
CA ASP A 178 37.37 74.45 -0.09
C ASP A 178 37.57 73.40 -1.19
N LEU A 179 36.49 72.86 -1.75
CA LEU A 179 36.49 72.11 -3.01
C LEU A 179 36.34 73.06 -4.21
N ASN A 180 36.73 72.61 -5.39
CA ASN A 180 36.43 73.30 -6.63
C ASN A 180 35.00 72.96 -7.10
N SER A 181 34.27 73.93 -7.66
CA SER A 181 32.97 73.66 -8.29
C SER A 181 33.16 72.83 -9.55
N GLY A 182 32.26 71.89 -9.79
CA GLY A 182 32.35 70.96 -10.92
C GLY A 182 31.90 69.56 -10.51
N THR A 183 32.22 68.57 -11.35
CA THR A 183 31.76 67.20 -11.15
C THR A 183 32.86 66.36 -10.52
N TYR A 184 32.52 65.66 -9.44
CA TYR A 184 33.35 64.63 -8.84
C TYR A 184 32.75 63.26 -9.16
N SER A 185 33.55 62.37 -9.75
CA SER A 185 33.13 61.08 -10.25
C SER A 185 33.97 59.94 -9.68
N LYS A 186 33.35 58.78 -9.50
CA LYS A 186 34.05 57.51 -9.29
C LYS A 186 33.33 56.37 -9.99
N GLN A 187 34.11 55.57 -10.70
CA GLN A 187 33.63 54.28 -11.19
C GLN A 187 33.59 53.27 -10.04
N VAL A 188 32.45 52.60 -9.93
CA VAL A 188 32.22 51.53 -8.95
C VAL A 188 32.08 50.21 -9.69
N LEU A 189 32.41 49.13 -8.99
CA LEU A 189 32.25 47.77 -9.46
C LEU A 189 31.12 47.11 -8.65
N LEU A 190 30.07 46.69 -9.35
CA LEU A 190 28.94 45.95 -8.79
C LEU A 190 28.96 44.54 -9.39
N THR A 191 29.02 43.51 -8.54
CA THR A 191 29.16 42.11 -9.00
C THR A 191 28.15 41.20 -8.33
N ALA A 192 27.65 40.20 -9.07
CA ALA A 192 26.80 39.15 -8.55
C ALA A 192 27.44 37.79 -8.78
N VAL A 193 27.49 36.96 -7.73
CA VAL A 193 28.05 35.61 -7.76
C VAL A 193 26.96 34.63 -7.33
N THR A 194 26.69 33.58 -8.11
CA THR A 194 25.69 32.59 -7.71
C THR A 194 26.09 31.91 -6.40
N ASN A 195 25.11 31.63 -5.55
CA ASN A 195 25.35 30.86 -4.34
C ASN A 195 25.76 29.42 -4.70
N ALA A 196 26.47 28.74 -3.80
CA ALA A 196 26.76 27.33 -3.99
C ALA A 196 25.44 26.53 -4.06
N ALA A 197 25.35 25.60 -5.01
CA ALA A 197 24.25 24.65 -5.10
C ALA A 197 24.80 23.27 -4.75
N PRO A 198 24.17 22.52 -3.81
CA PRO A 198 24.58 21.16 -3.51
C PRO A 198 24.55 20.32 -4.80
N ALA A 199 25.62 19.59 -5.07
CA ALA A 199 25.62 18.65 -6.17
C ALA A 199 24.76 17.44 -5.77
N THR A 200 23.78 17.10 -6.60
CA THR A 200 22.88 15.97 -6.34
C THR A 200 23.18 14.81 -7.28
N ALA A 201 22.90 13.60 -6.81
CA ALA A 201 22.86 12.41 -7.64
C ALA A 201 21.63 11.56 -7.34
N THR A 202 21.08 10.89 -8.34
CA THR A 202 19.91 10.02 -8.18
C THR A 202 20.25 8.64 -8.71
N PHE A 203 19.96 7.60 -7.93
CA PHE A 203 20.08 6.22 -8.40
C PHE A 203 19.18 5.96 -9.62
N LEU A 204 19.58 4.99 -10.44
CA LEU A 204 18.73 4.48 -11.52
C LEU A 204 17.38 3.97 -10.99
N PRO A 205 16.32 3.93 -11.82
CA PRO A 205 15.06 3.27 -11.48
C PRO A 205 15.30 1.87 -10.92
N GLY A 206 14.52 1.48 -9.92
CA GLY A 206 14.74 0.30 -9.09
C GLY A 206 14.99 -0.99 -9.87
N PRO A 207 14.22 -1.34 -10.92
CA PRO A 207 14.48 -2.55 -11.70
C PRO A 207 15.81 -2.54 -12.48
N LEU A 208 16.24 -1.36 -12.94
CA LEU A 208 17.53 -1.20 -13.63
C LEU A 208 18.69 -1.26 -12.64
N PHE A 209 18.56 -0.58 -11.50
CA PHE A 209 19.53 -0.66 -10.41
C PHE A 209 19.69 -2.11 -9.92
N ASN A 210 18.59 -2.81 -9.65
CA ASN A 210 18.64 -4.17 -9.12
C ASN A 210 19.29 -5.14 -10.11
N ASN A 211 19.08 -4.96 -11.42
CA ASN A 211 19.78 -5.73 -12.45
C ASN A 211 21.30 -5.50 -12.42
N LEU A 212 21.76 -4.26 -12.21
CA LEU A 212 23.19 -3.97 -12.08
C LEU A 212 23.75 -4.53 -10.77
N LEU A 213 23.01 -4.39 -9.67
CA LEU A 213 23.36 -4.95 -8.37
C LEU A 213 23.57 -6.47 -8.45
N ALA A 214 22.66 -7.18 -9.12
CA ALA A 214 22.75 -8.64 -9.29
C ALA A 214 23.98 -9.10 -10.11
N ASN A 215 24.55 -8.23 -10.94
CA ASN A 215 25.65 -8.56 -11.85
C ASN A 215 27.00 -7.96 -11.43
N ILE A 216 27.06 -7.19 -10.34
CA ILE A 216 28.30 -6.49 -9.97
C ILE A 216 29.37 -7.42 -9.36
N ALA A 217 28.92 -8.47 -8.67
CA ALA A 217 29.80 -9.56 -8.26
C ALA A 217 29.81 -10.63 -9.37
N PRO A 218 30.99 -11.14 -9.79
CA PRO A 218 31.04 -12.14 -10.85
C PRO A 218 30.31 -13.43 -10.44
N ALA A 219 29.55 -14.00 -11.37
CA ALA A 219 28.82 -15.26 -11.20
C ALA A 219 29.70 -16.47 -10.80
N SER A 220 31.03 -16.35 -10.94
CA SER A 220 32.02 -17.42 -10.67
C SER A 220 33.01 -17.11 -9.54
N SER A 221 32.84 -16.02 -8.78
CA SER A 221 33.68 -15.80 -7.59
C SER A 221 33.23 -16.73 -6.46
N ALA A 222 34.15 -17.56 -5.94
CA ALA A 222 33.89 -18.50 -4.84
C ALA A 222 33.48 -17.82 -3.51
N VAL A 223 33.38 -16.49 -3.50
CA VAL A 223 33.12 -15.66 -2.34
C VAL A 223 31.92 -14.75 -2.65
N PRO A 224 30.72 -15.07 -2.16
CA PRO A 224 29.49 -14.31 -2.39
C PRO A 224 29.53 -12.91 -1.74
N ALA A 225 28.90 -11.91 -2.37
CA ALA A 225 28.70 -10.59 -1.74
C ALA A 225 27.70 -10.66 -0.58
N LYS A 226 28.12 -10.27 0.62
CA LYS A 226 27.34 -10.31 1.86
C LYS A 226 26.87 -8.95 2.33
N HIS A 227 27.55 -7.88 1.94
CA HIS A 227 27.27 -6.56 2.50
C HIS A 227 27.02 -5.55 1.38
N PHE A 228 26.10 -4.61 1.62
CA PHE A 228 25.95 -3.41 0.82
C PHE A 228 26.11 -2.21 1.75
N LYS A 229 27.04 -1.30 1.47
CA LYS A 229 27.29 -0.09 2.28
C LYS A 229 27.85 1.06 1.46
N LYS A 230 27.69 2.27 2.00
CA LYS A 230 28.35 3.47 1.49
C LYS A 230 29.84 3.43 1.81
N SER A 231 30.70 3.71 0.83
CA SER A 231 32.14 3.93 1.05
C SER A 231 32.39 5.38 1.50
N THR A 232 33.41 5.60 2.33
CA THR A 232 33.88 6.94 2.70
C THR A 232 34.89 7.52 1.70
N THR A 233 35.48 6.66 0.85
CA THR A 233 36.45 7.05 -0.18
C THR A 233 36.02 6.58 -1.56
N ALA A 234 36.47 7.30 -2.59
CA ALA A 234 36.28 6.91 -3.99
C ALA A 234 36.87 5.51 -4.28
N PRO A 235 36.33 4.77 -5.26
CA PRO A 235 36.91 3.50 -5.70
C PRO A 235 38.35 3.70 -6.18
N ALA A 236 39.24 2.75 -5.84
CA ALA A 236 40.67 2.82 -6.19
C ALA A 236 40.90 2.94 -7.71
N ASN A 237 40.01 2.37 -8.53
CA ASN A 237 39.99 2.56 -9.97
C ASN A 237 38.56 2.88 -10.44
N ILE A 238 38.29 4.18 -10.65
CA ILE A 238 36.98 4.66 -11.05
C ILE A 238 36.54 4.14 -12.43
N ALA A 239 37.49 3.79 -13.31
CA ALA A 239 37.20 3.29 -14.65
C ALA A 239 36.61 1.88 -14.66
N THR A 240 36.79 1.12 -13.58
CA THR A 240 36.23 -0.23 -13.42
C THR A 240 34.96 -0.25 -12.57
N ALA A 241 34.59 0.89 -11.97
CA ALA A 241 33.36 0.99 -11.20
C ALA A 241 32.14 1.14 -12.12
N THR A 242 31.03 0.52 -11.73
CA THR A 242 29.76 0.61 -12.46
C THR A 242 29.05 1.90 -12.09
N VAL A 243 28.68 2.71 -13.08
CA VAL A 243 27.86 3.91 -12.83
C VAL A 243 26.39 3.50 -12.67
N VAL A 244 25.79 3.87 -11.54
CA VAL A 244 24.42 3.50 -11.15
C VAL A 244 23.52 4.71 -10.90
N SER A 245 23.90 5.87 -11.42
CA SER A 245 23.12 7.11 -11.38
C SER A 245 22.41 7.39 -12.70
N THR A 246 21.35 8.19 -12.64
CA THR A 246 20.67 8.74 -13.82
C THR A 246 21.55 9.76 -14.57
N ALA A 247 21.24 10.01 -15.84
CA ALA A 247 22.04 10.88 -16.70
C ALA A 247 21.97 12.38 -16.35
N ASP A 248 20.92 12.80 -15.64
CA ASP A 248 20.70 14.17 -15.14
C ASP A 248 21.37 14.44 -13.79
N SER A 249 22.03 13.45 -13.20
CA SER A 249 22.79 13.61 -11.95
C SER A 249 23.98 14.55 -12.15
N GLY A 250 24.15 15.54 -11.25
CA GLY A 250 25.27 16.48 -11.30
C GLY A 250 26.62 15.84 -10.97
N ARG A 251 26.60 14.73 -10.22
CA ARG A 251 27.74 13.83 -10.01
C ARG A 251 27.29 12.38 -10.17
N PRO A 252 28.11 11.50 -10.75
CA PRO A 252 27.77 10.08 -10.87
C PRO A 252 27.79 9.35 -9.52
N ILE A 253 27.02 8.27 -9.43
CA ILE A 253 27.11 7.29 -8.33
C ILE A 253 27.84 6.08 -8.88
N TYR A 254 28.91 5.68 -8.20
CA TYR A 254 29.73 4.53 -8.55
C TYR A 254 29.44 3.37 -7.60
N MET A 255 29.42 2.17 -8.15
CA MET A 255 29.25 0.93 -7.40
C MET A 255 30.36 -0.06 -7.81
N TRP A 256 30.88 -0.84 -6.87
CA TRP A 256 31.87 -1.89 -7.12
C TRP A 256 31.81 -2.98 -6.06
N TYR A 257 32.39 -4.13 -6.37
CA TYR A 257 32.49 -5.26 -5.45
C TYR A 257 33.91 -5.41 -4.90
N ASP A 258 34.04 -5.49 -3.57
CA ASP A 258 35.27 -5.85 -2.88
C ASP A 258 35.22 -7.32 -2.44
N THR A 259 36.12 -8.14 -2.97
CA THR A 259 36.18 -9.59 -2.71
C THR A 259 36.77 -9.94 -1.36
N VAL A 260 37.51 -9.03 -0.71
CA VAL A 260 38.20 -9.28 0.56
C VAL A 260 37.21 -9.29 1.70
N ASP A 261 36.35 -8.26 1.77
CA ASP A 261 35.34 -8.11 2.81
C ASP A 261 33.92 -8.50 2.35
N GLN A 262 33.77 -9.00 1.11
CA GLN A 262 32.49 -9.43 0.54
C GLN A 262 31.45 -8.30 0.46
N THR A 263 31.89 -7.07 0.22
CA THR A 263 31.00 -5.91 0.20
C THR A 263 30.83 -5.34 -1.21
N ILE A 264 29.59 -5.09 -1.59
CA ILE A 264 29.24 -4.14 -2.65
C ILE A 264 29.25 -2.74 -2.04
N TYR A 265 30.21 -1.92 -2.45
CA TYR A 265 30.28 -0.53 -2.05
C TYR A 265 29.60 0.36 -3.08
N TRP A 266 29.03 1.47 -2.59
CA TRP A 266 28.66 2.60 -3.44
C TRP A 266 29.29 3.91 -2.93
N TRP A 267 29.54 4.86 -3.83
CA TRP A 267 30.12 6.17 -3.51
C TRP A 267 29.71 7.23 -4.55
N SER A 268 29.64 8.49 -4.13
CA SER A 268 29.46 9.64 -5.01
C SER A 268 30.15 10.89 -4.44
N GLU A 269 30.55 11.81 -5.32
CA GLU A 269 30.97 13.17 -4.96
C GLU A 269 29.78 14.12 -4.70
N ALA A 270 28.55 13.66 -4.93
CA ALA A 270 27.36 14.45 -4.62
C ALA A 270 27.24 14.71 -3.11
N ASP A 271 26.78 15.92 -2.78
CA ASP A 271 26.42 16.32 -1.42
C ASP A 271 25.18 15.53 -0.95
N ASP A 272 24.19 15.39 -1.83
CA ASP A 272 22.95 14.64 -1.59
C ASP A 272 22.75 13.53 -2.64
N VAL A 273 22.43 12.33 -2.16
CA VAL A 273 22.16 11.17 -3.01
C VAL A 273 20.74 10.67 -2.77
N PHE A 274 19.95 10.59 -3.84
CA PHE A 274 18.54 10.23 -3.78
C PHE A 274 18.28 8.84 -4.37
N ALA A 275 17.35 8.11 -3.76
CA ALA A 275 16.69 6.99 -4.44
C ALA A 275 15.78 7.53 -5.55
N ASN A 276 15.56 6.72 -6.59
CA ASN A 276 14.71 7.09 -7.71
C ASN A 276 13.22 7.18 -7.29
N GLU A 277 12.43 8.03 -7.94
CA GLU A 277 10.98 8.09 -7.70
C GLU A 277 10.31 6.72 -7.86
N ASP A 278 10.72 5.97 -8.89
CA ASP A 278 10.42 4.55 -9.03
C ASP A 278 11.56 3.70 -8.48
N SER A 279 11.49 3.39 -7.20
CA SER A 279 12.40 2.46 -6.55
C SER A 279 11.82 1.05 -6.44
N SER A 280 10.86 0.70 -7.29
CA SER A 280 10.31 -0.65 -7.26
C SER A 280 11.39 -1.71 -7.48
N SER A 281 11.32 -2.79 -6.73
CA SER A 281 12.27 -3.90 -6.80
C SER A 281 13.75 -3.53 -6.58
N MET A 282 14.07 -2.34 -6.05
CA MET A 282 15.46 -1.84 -5.96
C MET A 282 16.40 -2.80 -5.23
N PHE A 283 15.92 -3.47 -4.18
CA PHE A 283 16.64 -4.51 -3.45
C PHE A 283 15.84 -5.83 -3.42
N SER A 284 15.15 -6.16 -4.51
CA SER A 284 14.37 -7.40 -4.64
C SER A 284 15.24 -8.60 -4.97
N TYR A 285 14.83 -9.79 -4.52
CA TYR A 285 15.48 -11.07 -4.82
C TYR A 285 16.96 -11.09 -4.46
N THR A 286 17.28 -11.04 -3.18
CA THR A 286 18.59 -11.56 -2.77
C THR A 286 18.69 -13.09 -2.92
N TYR A 287 17.84 -13.76 -3.74
CA TYR A 287 17.99 -15.18 -4.10
C TYR A 287 17.80 -15.52 -5.61
N GLY A 288 18.86 -16.11 -6.18
CA GLY A 288 18.89 -16.97 -7.38
C GLY A 288 19.63 -16.37 -8.59
N ARG A 289 20.97 -16.37 -8.70
CA ARG A 289 21.84 -17.58 -8.70
C ARG A 289 23.18 -17.48 -7.94
N HIS A 290 23.62 -16.34 -7.37
CA HIS A 290 25.04 -16.23 -6.93
C HIS A 290 25.38 -15.52 -5.60
N SER A 291 24.48 -14.87 -4.84
CA SER A 291 24.76 -14.42 -3.45
C SER A 291 23.53 -13.84 -2.73
N ARG A 292 23.44 -13.98 -1.39
CA ARG A 292 22.51 -13.27 -0.48
C ARG A 292 23.28 -12.19 0.28
N LEU A 293 22.76 -10.96 0.35
CA LEU A 293 23.26 -9.98 1.31
C LEU A 293 22.85 -10.43 2.72
N ASP A 294 23.80 -10.43 3.64
CA ASP A 294 23.60 -10.52 5.08
C ASP A 294 23.13 -9.16 5.64
N THR A 295 23.72 -8.06 5.16
CA THR A 295 23.42 -6.70 5.65
C THR A 295 23.18 -5.72 4.50
N LEU A 296 22.16 -4.88 4.66
CA LEU A 296 21.81 -3.82 3.73
C LEU A 296 21.83 -2.46 4.45
N ASP A 297 22.91 -1.70 4.26
CA ASP A 297 23.05 -0.35 4.80
C ASP A 297 22.63 0.68 3.75
N LEU A 298 21.50 1.34 4.02
CA LEU A 298 20.91 2.37 3.17
C LEU A 298 21.27 3.79 3.64
N SER A 299 22.18 3.93 4.61
CA SER A 299 22.59 5.23 5.12
C SER A 299 23.18 6.12 4.02
N GLY A 300 22.72 7.37 3.98
CA GLY A 300 23.10 8.32 2.94
C GLY A 300 22.33 8.19 1.62
N ILE A 301 21.34 7.30 1.53
CA ILE A 301 20.37 7.25 0.42
C ILE A 301 19.08 7.95 0.87
N ASN A 302 18.80 9.14 0.34
CA ASN A 302 17.60 9.89 0.65
C ASN A 302 16.40 9.37 -0.16
N THR A 303 15.38 8.84 0.51
CA THR A 303 14.18 8.27 -0.13
C THR A 303 13.00 9.24 -0.20
N ILE A 304 13.18 10.52 0.13
CA ILE A 304 12.10 11.52 0.15
C ILE A 304 11.34 11.62 -1.17
N ASN A 305 11.98 11.35 -2.31
CA ASN A 305 11.38 11.45 -3.64
C ASN A 305 10.69 10.14 -4.09
N VAL A 306 10.80 9.06 -3.33
CA VAL A 306 10.24 7.75 -3.72
C VAL A 306 8.72 7.78 -3.64
N LYS A 307 8.05 7.44 -4.74
CA LYS A 307 6.60 7.21 -4.79
C LYS A 307 6.25 5.73 -4.91
N ASN A 308 7.08 4.96 -5.61
CA ASN A 308 6.88 3.52 -5.78
C ASN A 308 7.97 2.74 -5.05
N MET A 309 7.57 2.06 -3.96
CA MET A 309 8.40 1.18 -3.15
C MET A 309 7.90 -0.27 -3.23
N SER A 310 7.17 -0.60 -4.31
CA SER A 310 6.70 -1.97 -4.52
C SER A 310 7.86 -2.93 -4.68
N ARG A 311 7.77 -4.10 -4.05
CA ARG A 311 8.82 -5.12 -4.03
C ARG A 311 10.20 -4.65 -3.53
N PHE A 312 10.29 -3.53 -2.81
CA PHE A 312 11.58 -2.93 -2.46
C PHE A 312 12.49 -3.90 -1.68
N PHE A 313 11.94 -4.69 -0.76
CA PHE A 313 12.62 -5.77 -0.03
C PHE A 313 12.05 -7.16 -0.34
N PHE A 314 11.49 -7.35 -1.53
CA PHE A 314 10.83 -8.61 -1.92
C PHE A 314 11.79 -9.81 -1.94
N ASP A 315 11.35 -10.96 -1.40
CA ASP A 315 12.10 -12.22 -1.31
C ASP A 315 13.53 -12.02 -0.79
N ASN A 316 13.66 -11.45 0.42
CA ASN A 316 14.93 -11.17 1.08
C ASN A 316 15.12 -11.97 2.37
N GLY A 317 16.37 -12.37 2.65
CA GLY A 317 16.79 -13.11 3.85
C GLY A 317 17.88 -12.40 4.66
N LEU A 318 17.67 -11.13 5.02
CA LEU A 318 18.68 -10.27 5.66
C LEU A 318 18.91 -10.66 7.14
N GLN A 319 20.10 -10.45 7.69
CA GLN A 319 20.31 -10.61 9.13
C GLN A 319 19.60 -9.51 9.92
N SER A 320 19.63 -8.28 9.41
CA SER A 320 18.94 -7.12 9.99
C SER A 320 18.65 -6.09 8.90
N LEU A 321 17.63 -5.25 9.14
CA LEU A 321 17.26 -4.15 8.27
C LEU A 321 16.86 -2.95 9.12
N ASP A 322 17.58 -1.84 8.98
CA ASP A 322 17.24 -0.57 9.64
C ASP A 322 16.31 0.25 8.73
N LEU A 323 15.07 0.44 9.17
CA LEU A 323 14.09 1.26 8.45
C LEU A 323 14.13 2.74 8.85
N SER A 324 14.87 3.11 9.90
CA SER A 324 14.92 4.50 10.41
C SER A 324 15.57 5.48 9.43
N VAL A 325 16.36 4.96 8.50
CA VAL A 325 17.01 5.73 7.42
C VAL A 325 16.07 6.02 6.25
N LEU A 326 14.89 5.39 6.19
CA LEU A 326 13.93 5.58 5.12
C LEU A 326 12.94 6.69 5.45
N ASP A 327 12.88 7.69 4.58
CA ASP A 327 11.75 8.61 4.51
C ASP A 327 10.70 8.08 3.54
N THR A 328 9.55 7.67 4.08
CA THR A 328 8.46 7.05 3.32
C THR A 328 7.23 7.95 3.17
N ARG A 329 7.33 9.23 3.59
CA ARG A 329 6.17 10.12 3.64
C ARG A 329 5.52 10.41 2.28
N ASN A 330 6.25 10.20 1.17
CA ASN A 330 5.75 10.43 -0.19
C ASN A 330 5.46 9.13 -0.95
N VAL A 331 5.58 7.97 -0.31
CA VAL A 331 5.36 6.67 -0.95
C VAL A 331 3.86 6.43 -1.13
N GLU A 332 3.46 6.09 -2.35
CA GLU A 332 2.08 5.77 -2.73
C GLU A 332 1.85 4.26 -2.94
N ASN A 333 2.91 3.50 -3.23
CA ASN A 333 2.81 2.05 -3.46
C ASN A 333 3.83 1.28 -2.62
N MET A 334 3.35 0.41 -1.72
CA MET A 334 4.15 -0.52 -0.90
C MET A 334 3.77 -1.99 -1.18
N SER A 335 3.12 -2.27 -2.31
CA SER A 335 2.73 -3.62 -2.68
C SER A 335 3.94 -4.55 -2.71
N TYR A 336 3.80 -5.75 -2.15
CA TYR A 336 4.88 -6.74 -2.04
C TYR A 336 6.17 -6.27 -1.35
N MET A 337 6.19 -5.12 -0.66
CA MET A 337 7.43 -4.55 -0.11
C MET A 337 8.21 -5.53 0.76
N PHE A 338 7.52 -6.32 1.59
CA PHE A 338 8.08 -7.36 2.46
C PHE A 338 7.60 -8.77 2.09
N ALA A 339 7.06 -8.99 0.88
CA ALA A 339 6.63 -10.33 0.52
C ALA A 339 7.84 -11.27 0.42
N GLY A 340 7.71 -12.46 1.01
CA GLY A 340 8.81 -13.43 1.15
C GLY A 340 9.97 -12.96 2.03
N PHE A 341 9.80 -11.88 2.79
CA PHE A 341 10.84 -11.35 3.66
C PHE A 341 11.06 -12.25 4.88
N GLU A 342 12.32 -12.54 5.15
CA GLU A 342 12.85 -13.25 6.30
C GLU A 342 14.00 -12.44 6.89
N ALA A 343 14.04 -12.31 8.21
CA ALA A 343 15.22 -11.76 8.88
C ALA A 343 15.50 -12.37 10.24
N THR A 344 16.77 -12.44 10.60
CA THR A 344 17.19 -12.87 11.96
C THR A 344 16.75 -11.85 13.01
N ILE A 345 16.92 -10.57 12.71
CA ILE A 345 16.46 -9.42 13.50
C ILE A 345 15.40 -8.69 12.68
N LEU A 346 14.18 -8.67 13.19
CA LEU A 346 13.05 -8.07 12.48
C LEU A 346 13.16 -6.54 12.47
N PRO A 347 12.83 -5.90 11.33
CA PRO A 347 12.82 -4.45 11.24
C PRO A 347 11.72 -3.82 12.10
N ASP A 348 11.99 -2.64 12.66
CA ASP A 348 11.00 -1.82 13.36
C ASP A 348 10.04 -1.15 12.36
N LEU A 349 8.87 -1.76 12.18
CA LEU A 349 7.85 -1.27 11.25
C LEU A 349 7.26 0.10 11.65
N THR A 350 7.46 0.56 12.90
CA THR A 350 6.96 1.87 13.36
C THR A 350 7.64 3.06 12.68
N ARG A 351 8.75 2.81 11.97
CA ARG A 351 9.48 3.80 11.19
C ARG A 351 8.83 4.16 9.86
N LEU A 352 7.89 3.36 9.38
CA LEU A 352 7.23 3.59 8.10
C LEU A 352 6.07 4.58 8.25
N ASN A 353 6.10 5.66 7.47
CA ASN A 353 4.96 6.52 7.25
C ASN A 353 4.14 5.95 6.08
N THR A 354 2.90 5.56 6.35
CA THR A 354 1.99 4.96 5.37
C THR A 354 0.86 5.88 4.94
N GLY A 355 0.84 7.13 5.42
CA GLY A 355 -0.29 8.04 5.26
C GLY A 355 -0.62 8.41 3.82
N ASN A 356 0.33 8.28 2.87
CA ASN A 356 0.10 8.50 1.44
C ASN A 356 -0.03 7.21 0.61
N VAL A 357 0.08 6.04 1.25
CA VAL A 357 0.07 4.74 0.57
C VAL A 357 -1.35 4.40 0.12
N LYS A 358 -1.49 4.05 -1.16
CA LYS A 358 -2.73 3.61 -1.80
C LYS A 358 -2.78 2.09 -2.00
N ASP A 359 -1.64 1.46 -2.24
CA ASP A 359 -1.53 0.03 -2.51
C ASP A 359 -0.63 -0.69 -1.49
N MET A 360 -1.24 -1.59 -0.69
CA MET A 360 -0.57 -2.50 0.24
C MET A 360 -0.77 -3.98 -0.16
N SER A 361 -1.15 -4.24 -1.41
CA SER A 361 -1.43 -5.59 -1.89
C SER A 361 -0.21 -6.49 -1.70
N CYS A 362 -0.43 -7.67 -1.13
CA CYS A 362 0.60 -8.65 -0.83
C CYS A 362 1.78 -8.13 0.01
N MET A 363 1.68 -6.99 0.71
CA MET A 363 2.84 -6.36 1.39
C MET A 363 3.62 -7.31 2.29
N PHE A 364 2.94 -8.24 2.97
CA PHE A 364 3.52 -9.26 3.87
C PHE A 364 3.22 -10.69 3.40
N SER A 365 2.94 -10.90 2.11
CA SER A 365 2.64 -12.23 1.57
C SER A 365 3.85 -13.16 1.75
N ASN A 366 3.68 -14.34 2.33
CA ASN A 366 4.77 -15.28 2.61
C ASN A 366 5.92 -14.69 3.47
N ALA A 367 5.66 -13.60 4.22
CA ALA A 367 6.65 -12.99 5.08
C ALA A 367 6.73 -13.71 6.43
N HIS A 368 7.93 -13.82 7.00
CA HIS A 368 8.21 -14.55 8.23
C HIS A 368 8.40 -13.61 9.42
N PHE A 369 7.32 -12.94 9.81
CA PHE A 369 7.22 -12.21 11.08
C PHE A 369 6.49 -13.12 12.09
N PRO A 370 7.01 -13.35 13.32
CA PRO A 370 6.31 -14.13 14.35
C PRO A 370 4.98 -13.50 14.80
N SER A 371 4.93 -12.16 14.75
CA SER A 371 3.76 -11.33 15.04
C SER A 371 3.83 -10.04 14.22
N LEU A 372 2.66 -9.50 13.87
CA LEU A 372 2.53 -8.22 13.17
C LEU A 372 1.67 -7.28 14.01
N ASP A 373 2.27 -6.24 14.60
CA ASP A 373 1.53 -5.12 15.20
C ASP A 373 1.62 -3.92 14.25
N LEU A 374 0.50 -3.58 13.61
CA LEU A 374 0.42 -2.59 12.54
C LEU A 374 -0.57 -1.48 12.86
N ARG A 375 -0.90 -1.29 14.13
CA ARG A 375 -1.85 -0.24 14.58
C ARG A 375 -1.39 1.17 14.26
N HIS A 376 -0.08 1.38 14.10
CA HIS A 376 0.51 2.67 13.75
C HIS A 376 0.43 2.97 12.25
N PHE A 377 0.05 2.01 11.40
CA PHE A 377 -0.15 2.29 9.99
C PHE A 377 -1.36 3.19 9.79
N ASP A 378 -1.14 4.28 9.05
CA ASP A 378 -2.21 5.17 8.64
C ASP A 378 -2.77 4.70 7.30
N THR A 379 -3.93 4.06 7.35
CA THR A 379 -4.55 3.43 6.18
C THR A 379 -5.59 4.30 5.46
N HIS A 380 -5.79 5.56 5.87
CA HIS A 380 -6.90 6.38 5.36
C HIS A 380 -6.86 6.62 3.84
N ASN A 381 -5.68 6.47 3.23
CA ASN A 381 -5.47 6.58 1.78
C ASN A 381 -5.40 5.23 1.05
N VAL A 382 -5.44 4.10 1.76
CA VAL A 382 -5.31 2.77 1.16
C VAL A 382 -6.57 2.40 0.38
N GLU A 383 -6.38 2.11 -0.90
CA GLU A 383 -7.42 1.71 -1.84
C GLU A 383 -7.48 0.19 -2.01
N THR A 384 -6.34 -0.52 -1.89
CA THR A 384 -6.26 -1.98 -1.98
C THR A 384 -5.27 -2.60 -0.98
N MET A 385 -5.70 -3.72 -0.38
CA MET A 385 -4.91 -4.58 0.50
C MET A 385 -5.03 -6.07 0.11
N TYR A 386 -5.28 -6.33 -1.18
CA TYR A 386 -5.48 -7.67 -1.70
C TYR A 386 -4.36 -8.61 -1.26
N ARG A 387 -4.72 -9.71 -0.58
CA ARG A 387 -3.77 -10.74 -0.09
C ARG A 387 -2.61 -10.21 0.77
N MET A 388 -2.79 -9.07 1.46
CA MET A 388 -1.74 -8.42 2.24
C MET A 388 -0.99 -9.38 3.20
N PHE A 389 -1.70 -10.34 3.79
CA PHE A 389 -1.17 -11.32 4.76
C PHE A 389 -1.29 -12.78 4.28
N SER A 390 -1.37 -12.99 2.97
CA SER A 390 -1.44 -14.31 2.35
C SER A 390 -0.23 -15.16 2.75
N GLN A 391 -0.46 -16.35 3.34
CA GLN A 391 0.61 -17.24 3.83
C GLN A 391 1.62 -16.56 4.78
N ALA A 392 1.26 -15.44 5.42
CA ALA A 392 2.15 -14.79 6.38
C ALA A 392 2.41 -15.71 7.58
N GLY A 393 3.65 -15.90 7.98
CA GLY A 393 4.06 -16.79 9.08
C GLY A 393 3.68 -16.30 10.49
N ALA A 394 2.93 -15.21 10.60
CA ALA A 394 2.56 -14.60 11.87
C ALA A 394 1.57 -15.44 12.67
N THR A 395 1.77 -15.47 13.99
CA THR A 395 0.85 -16.09 14.96
C THR A 395 -0.17 -15.08 15.51
N SER A 396 0.14 -13.79 15.44
CA SER A 396 -0.78 -12.71 15.80
C SER A 396 -0.67 -11.56 14.81
N ILE A 397 -1.83 -10.98 14.46
CA ILE A 397 -1.93 -9.82 13.57
C ILE A 397 -2.83 -8.78 14.23
N ASN A 398 -2.28 -7.63 14.59
CA ASN A 398 -3.01 -6.52 15.19
C ASN A 398 -3.16 -5.37 14.19
N LEU A 399 -4.40 -5.14 13.76
CA LEU A 399 -4.82 -4.13 12.79
C LEU A 399 -5.77 -3.09 13.43
N SER A 400 -5.89 -3.05 14.76
CA SER A 400 -6.92 -2.25 15.41
C SER A 400 -6.79 -0.76 15.07
N GLY A 401 -7.92 -0.07 14.88
CA GLY A 401 -8.00 1.37 14.67
C GLY A 401 -7.80 1.84 13.23
N TRP A 402 -7.66 0.93 12.27
CA TRP A 402 -7.49 1.29 10.86
C TRP A 402 -8.70 2.04 10.29
N ASP A 403 -8.42 3.05 9.47
CA ASP A 403 -9.41 3.74 8.64
C ASP A 403 -9.30 3.21 7.21
N VAL A 404 -10.27 2.41 6.78
CA VAL A 404 -10.23 1.70 5.49
C VAL A 404 -11.32 2.18 4.54
N ARG A 405 -11.84 3.41 4.75
CA ARG A 405 -12.97 3.96 3.99
C ARG A 405 -12.72 4.22 2.50
N LYS A 406 -11.46 4.12 2.06
CA LYS A 406 -11.10 4.13 0.63
C LYS A 406 -10.94 2.73 0.05
N ASN A 407 -10.80 1.70 0.87
CA ASN A 407 -10.77 0.32 0.44
C ASN A 407 -12.19 -0.25 0.35
N ARG A 408 -12.56 -0.75 -0.82
CA ARG A 408 -13.87 -1.37 -1.07
C ARG A 408 -13.88 -2.89 -0.88
N SER A 409 -12.71 -3.50 -0.72
CA SER A 409 -12.55 -4.95 -0.76
C SER A 409 -11.39 -5.45 0.11
N VAL A 410 -11.72 -6.36 1.01
CA VAL A 410 -10.77 -7.12 1.87
C VAL A 410 -10.70 -8.59 1.47
N LEU A 411 -11.06 -8.90 0.23
CA LEU A 411 -11.09 -10.27 -0.28
C LEU A 411 -9.75 -10.97 -0.10
N SER A 412 -9.79 -12.20 0.42
CA SER A 412 -8.62 -13.09 0.52
C SER A 412 -7.41 -12.49 1.27
N MET A 413 -7.63 -11.48 2.12
CA MET A 413 -6.55 -10.78 2.83
C MET A 413 -5.63 -11.71 3.62
N PHE A 414 -6.20 -12.78 4.20
CA PHE A 414 -5.51 -13.81 5.00
C PHE A 414 -5.41 -15.18 4.31
N TRP A 415 -5.51 -15.24 2.98
CA TRP A 415 -5.57 -16.51 2.24
C TRP A 415 -4.40 -17.47 2.56
N ASP A 416 -4.70 -18.75 2.75
CA ASP A 416 -3.76 -19.84 3.06
C ASP A 416 -2.84 -19.55 4.27
N ASN A 417 -3.33 -18.79 5.25
CA ASN A 417 -2.61 -18.54 6.49
C ASN A 417 -2.86 -19.67 7.51
N ARG A 418 -1.81 -20.43 7.82
CA ARG A 418 -1.90 -21.66 8.64
C ARG A 418 -1.48 -21.47 10.09
N THR A 419 -0.86 -20.35 10.42
CA THR A 419 -0.21 -20.13 11.72
C THR A 419 -0.89 -19.06 12.58
N VAL A 420 -1.70 -18.18 11.97
CA VAL A 420 -2.38 -17.10 12.69
C VAL A 420 -3.37 -17.64 13.71
N LYS A 421 -3.17 -17.26 14.98
CA LYS A 421 -4.02 -17.61 16.11
C LYS A 421 -4.93 -16.48 16.53
N THR A 422 -4.49 -15.24 16.35
CA THR A 422 -5.23 -14.05 16.78
C THR A 422 -5.22 -12.98 15.69
N ILE A 423 -6.38 -12.40 15.43
CA ILE A 423 -6.55 -11.25 14.53
C ILE A 423 -7.35 -10.18 15.28
N ASP A 424 -6.81 -8.97 15.38
CA ASP A 424 -7.52 -7.82 15.97
C ASP A 424 -7.83 -6.77 14.89
N MET A 425 -9.12 -6.53 14.64
CA MET A 425 -9.65 -5.52 13.72
C MET A 425 -10.61 -4.58 14.45
N SER A 426 -10.46 -4.44 15.77
CA SER A 426 -11.32 -3.56 16.55
C SER A 426 -11.12 -2.10 16.18
N GLY A 427 -12.21 -1.32 16.26
CA GLY A 427 -12.20 0.11 15.98
C GLY A 427 -11.97 0.48 14.50
N TRP A 428 -12.09 -0.48 13.59
CA TRP A 428 -12.02 -0.21 12.15
C TRP A 428 -13.10 0.78 11.71
N LYS A 429 -12.73 1.75 10.88
CA LYS A 429 -13.69 2.56 10.10
C LYS A 429 -13.82 1.93 8.72
N ASN A 430 -14.81 1.07 8.56
CA ASN A 430 -14.98 0.23 7.37
C ASN A 430 -16.39 0.33 6.76
N ASP A 431 -17.11 1.41 7.04
CA ASP A 431 -18.48 1.63 6.58
C ASP A 431 -18.62 1.66 5.06
N SER A 432 -17.53 1.82 4.30
CA SER A 432 -17.54 1.75 2.83
C SER A 432 -17.26 0.37 2.23
N LEU A 433 -17.06 -0.66 3.05
CA LEU A 433 -16.64 -1.98 2.56
C LEU A 433 -17.79 -2.68 1.83
N GLU A 434 -17.52 -3.20 0.63
CA GLU A 434 -18.52 -3.86 -0.23
C GLU A 434 -18.29 -5.38 -0.33
N LEU A 435 -17.02 -5.81 -0.31
CA LEU A 435 -16.61 -7.20 -0.54
C LEU A 435 -15.75 -7.75 0.60
N MET A 436 -16.18 -8.87 1.20
CA MET A 436 -15.44 -9.61 2.24
C MET A 436 -15.58 -11.14 2.15
N ASP A 437 -15.91 -11.65 0.97
CA ASP A 437 -15.94 -13.08 0.72
C ASP A 437 -14.60 -13.73 1.06
N GLY A 438 -14.68 -14.83 1.81
CA GLY A 438 -13.54 -15.62 2.24
C GLY A 438 -12.50 -14.87 3.08
N LEU A 439 -12.83 -13.71 3.69
CA LEU A 439 -11.88 -12.92 4.49
C LEU A 439 -11.14 -13.77 5.54
N PHE A 440 -11.86 -14.58 6.31
CA PHE A 440 -11.31 -15.48 7.31
C PHE A 440 -11.38 -16.97 6.90
N SER A 441 -11.51 -17.25 5.60
CA SER A 441 -11.63 -18.64 5.15
C SER A 441 -10.33 -19.41 5.32
N GLY A 442 -10.45 -20.62 5.87
CA GLY A 442 -9.36 -21.59 5.87
C GLY A 442 -8.20 -21.20 6.79
N LEU A 443 -8.51 -20.67 7.97
CA LEU A 443 -7.54 -20.32 9.01
C LEU A 443 -7.53 -21.41 10.11
N PRO A 444 -6.77 -22.52 9.95
CA PRO A 444 -6.87 -23.69 10.82
C PRO A 444 -6.41 -23.43 12.26
N ALA A 445 -5.48 -22.49 12.48
CA ALA A 445 -4.93 -22.18 13.79
C ALA A 445 -5.65 -21.03 14.51
N LEU A 446 -6.65 -20.40 13.89
CA LEU A 446 -7.28 -19.19 14.42
C LEU A 446 -8.11 -19.52 15.67
N GLU A 447 -7.69 -18.98 16.81
CA GLU A 447 -8.29 -19.19 18.12
C GLU A 447 -9.24 -18.03 18.51
N SER A 448 -8.95 -16.81 18.05
CA SER A 448 -9.79 -15.62 18.32
C SER A 448 -9.71 -14.55 17.23
N ILE A 449 -10.84 -13.83 17.04
CA ILE A 449 -10.96 -12.66 16.16
C ILE A 449 -11.66 -11.56 16.95
N ASN A 450 -11.07 -10.37 17.03
CA ASN A 450 -11.71 -9.20 17.63
C ASN A 450 -12.26 -8.27 16.52
N LEU A 451 -13.59 -8.19 16.43
CA LEU A 451 -14.33 -7.38 15.46
C LEU A 451 -15.10 -6.23 16.12
N THR A 452 -14.72 -5.82 17.34
CA THR A 452 -15.44 -4.77 18.08
C THR A 452 -15.49 -3.46 17.27
N GLY A 453 -16.70 -3.01 16.93
CA GLY A 453 -16.90 -1.79 16.11
C GLY A 453 -16.80 -2.00 14.60
N PHE A 454 -16.58 -3.23 14.14
CA PHE A 454 -16.59 -3.58 12.72
C PHE A 454 -18.02 -3.65 12.19
N THR A 455 -18.31 -2.98 11.06
CA THR A 455 -19.66 -2.87 10.51
C THR A 455 -19.78 -3.53 9.13
N THR A 456 -20.99 -3.86 8.67
CA THR A 456 -21.21 -4.56 7.39
C THR A 456 -22.31 -3.97 6.52
N ASN A 457 -22.76 -2.74 6.83
CA ASN A 457 -23.93 -2.10 6.22
C ASN A 457 -23.89 -1.98 4.67
N ASN A 458 -22.70 -1.94 4.05
CA ASN A 458 -22.56 -1.86 2.59
C ASN A 458 -22.13 -3.17 1.92
N VAL A 459 -21.95 -4.24 2.70
CA VAL A 459 -21.55 -5.55 2.20
C VAL A 459 -22.73 -6.24 1.53
N ARG A 460 -22.48 -6.95 0.43
CA ARG A 460 -23.51 -7.72 -0.30
C ARG A 460 -23.38 -9.23 -0.17
N SER A 461 -22.22 -9.73 0.22
CA SER A 461 -21.94 -11.17 0.28
C SER A 461 -21.05 -11.51 1.47
N PHE A 462 -21.39 -12.62 2.14
CA PHE A 462 -20.60 -13.30 3.17
C PHE A 462 -20.18 -14.69 2.72
N THR A 463 -19.98 -14.87 1.41
CA THR A 463 -19.66 -16.18 0.85
C THR A 463 -18.36 -16.66 1.47
N GLN A 464 -18.42 -17.80 2.17
CA GLN A 464 -17.29 -18.46 2.82
C GLN A 464 -16.51 -17.62 3.85
N THR A 465 -17.03 -16.48 4.32
CA THR A 465 -16.29 -15.53 5.17
C THR A 465 -15.68 -16.17 6.42
N PHE A 466 -16.39 -17.09 7.10
CA PHE A 466 -15.93 -17.79 8.31
C PHE A 466 -15.82 -19.31 8.09
N SER A 467 -15.49 -19.74 6.88
CA SER A 467 -15.39 -21.17 6.55
C SER A 467 -14.08 -21.81 7.02
N ASN A 468 -14.13 -23.10 7.36
CA ASN A 468 -12.99 -23.95 7.73
C ASN A 468 -12.15 -23.38 8.88
N LEU A 469 -12.82 -23.05 9.98
CA LEU A 469 -12.24 -22.54 11.23
C LEU A 469 -12.35 -23.59 12.37
N PRO A 470 -11.50 -24.63 12.38
CA PRO A 470 -11.57 -25.72 13.37
C PRO A 470 -11.12 -25.31 14.79
N SER A 471 -10.33 -24.24 14.94
CA SER A 471 -9.80 -23.78 16.24
C SER A 471 -10.59 -22.61 16.84
N LEU A 472 -11.47 -21.97 16.08
CA LEU A 472 -12.22 -20.81 16.54
C LEU A 472 -13.41 -21.27 17.39
N THR A 473 -13.43 -20.92 18.68
CA THR A 473 -14.43 -21.43 19.64
C THR A 473 -15.59 -20.48 19.91
N SER A 474 -15.40 -19.18 19.64
CA SER A 474 -16.40 -18.13 19.80
C SER A 474 -16.28 -17.08 18.70
N LEU A 475 -17.39 -16.45 18.35
CA LEU A 475 -17.47 -15.43 17.32
C LEU A 475 -18.60 -14.45 17.68
N ASP A 476 -18.26 -13.19 17.90
CA ASP A 476 -19.23 -12.12 18.13
C ASP A 476 -19.59 -11.43 16.80
N LEU A 477 -20.87 -11.46 16.46
CA LEU A 477 -21.44 -10.87 15.24
C LEU A 477 -22.50 -9.81 15.57
N SER A 478 -22.57 -9.34 16.82
CA SER A 478 -23.61 -8.42 17.28
C SER A 478 -23.63 -7.08 16.54
N SER A 479 -22.48 -6.63 16.02
CA SER A 479 -22.35 -5.38 15.23
C SER A 479 -22.64 -5.53 13.74
N PHE A 480 -22.91 -6.74 13.25
CA PHE A 480 -23.12 -6.98 11.82
C PHE A 480 -24.53 -6.52 11.40
N ASP A 481 -24.58 -5.62 10.43
CA ASP A 481 -25.81 -5.30 9.69
C ASP A 481 -25.88 -6.19 8.46
N THR A 482 -26.85 -7.11 8.46
CA THR A 482 -27.02 -8.08 7.37
C THR A 482 -28.16 -7.72 6.41
N SER A 483 -28.80 -6.55 6.59
CA SER A 483 -29.97 -6.12 5.82
C SER A 483 -29.74 -5.90 4.32
N ASN A 484 -28.48 -5.84 3.87
CA ASN A 484 -28.08 -5.73 2.47
C ASN A 484 -27.44 -6.99 1.90
N ILE A 485 -27.31 -8.06 2.68
CA ILE A 485 -26.66 -9.29 2.24
C ILE A 485 -27.58 -10.09 1.31
N GLU A 486 -27.04 -10.48 0.16
CA GLU A 486 -27.71 -11.26 -0.88
C GLU A 486 -27.18 -12.71 -0.92
N HIS A 487 -25.93 -12.94 -0.50
CA HIS A 487 -25.29 -14.26 -0.55
C HIS A 487 -24.67 -14.66 0.79
N MET A 488 -25.07 -15.83 1.32
CA MET A 488 -24.54 -16.42 2.57
C MET A 488 -24.01 -17.84 2.36
N ARG A 489 -23.66 -18.19 1.11
CA ARG A 489 -23.16 -19.52 0.76
C ARG A 489 -21.92 -19.87 1.58
N GLY A 490 -22.00 -20.97 2.33
CA GLY A 490 -20.90 -21.52 3.11
C GLY A 490 -20.33 -20.59 4.17
N MET A 491 -21.09 -19.59 4.65
CA MET A 491 -20.60 -18.56 5.58
C MET A 491 -19.84 -19.16 6.77
N PHE A 492 -20.34 -20.26 7.36
CA PHE A 492 -19.73 -20.97 8.49
C PHE A 492 -19.35 -22.42 8.16
N ASP A 493 -19.25 -22.77 6.88
CA ASP A 493 -18.97 -24.14 6.42
C ASP A 493 -17.66 -24.67 7.01
N GLY A 494 -17.70 -25.77 7.76
CA GLY A 494 -16.53 -26.40 8.34
C GLY A 494 -15.93 -25.66 9.54
N ALA A 495 -16.58 -24.63 10.09
CA ALA A 495 -16.15 -23.96 11.33
C ALA A 495 -16.42 -24.82 12.58
N SER A 496 -15.81 -26.00 12.59
CA SER A 496 -16.08 -27.08 13.56
C SER A 496 -15.61 -26.78 14.99
N GLY A 497 -14.82 -25.72 15.21
CA GLY A 497 -14.49 -25.21 16.54
C GLY A 497 -15.67 -24.52 17.23
N LEU A 498 -16.62 -23.98 16.47
CA LEU A 498 -17.78 -23.28 17.02
C LEU A 498 -18.77 -24.28 17.61
N THR A 499 -18.95 -24.18 18.93
CA THR A 499 -19.90 -25.00 19.72
C THR A 499 -21.18 -24.26 20.07
N SER A 500 -21.19 -22.94 19.86
CA SER A 500 -22.36 -22.05 19.92
C SER A 500 -22.23 -20.99 18.83
N LEU A 501 -23.35 -20.48 18.35
CA LEU A 501 -23.40 -19.44 17.33
C LEU A 501 -24.70 -18.66 17.50
N ASP A 502 -24.59 -17.36 17.74
CA ASP A 502 -25.73 -16.44 17.79
C ASP A 502 -25.88 -15.72 16.44
N VAL A 503 -27.04 -15.87 15.81
CA VAL A 503 -27.44 -15.22 14.56
C VAL A 503 -28.82 -14.55 14.69
N SER A 504 -29.26 -14.29 15.92
CA SER A 504 -30.58 -13.72 16.21
C SER A 504 -30.76 -12.29 15.66
N ASN A 505 -29.66 -11.57 15.45
CA ASN A 505 -29.65 -10.23 14.86
C ASN A 505 -29.71 -10.23 13.32
N PHE A 506 -29.66 -11.39 12.66
CA PHE A 506 -29.58 -11.42 11.20
C PHE A 506 -30.94 -11.07 10.56
N ASN A 507 -30.89 -10.17 9.57
CA ASN A 507 -31.95 -9.93 8.60
C ASN A 507 -31.59 -10.61 7.28
N THR A 508 -32.31 -11.67 6.90
CA THR A 508 -32.04 -12.44 5.68
C THR A 508 -33.01 -12.14 4.54
N SER A 509 -33.83 -11.08 4.61
CA SER A 509 -34.92 -10.84 3.67
C SER A 509 -34.48 -10.66 2.21
N LYS A 510 -33.20 -10.33 1.96
CA LYS A 510 -32.62 -10.18 0.61
C LYS A 510 -31.76 -11.38 0.18
N VAL A 511 -31.56 -12.36 1.04
CA VAL A 511 -30.65 -13.49 0.75
C VAL A 511 -31.28 -14.42 -0.27
N VAL A 512 -30.52 -14.74 -1.33
CA VAL A 512 -30.93 -15.65 -2.41
C VAL A 512 -30.20 -17.00 -2.35
N THR A 513 -29.02 -17.08 -1.71
CA THR A 513 -28.21 -18.30 -1.61
C THR A 513 -27.77 -18.60 -0.18
N MET A 514 -28.03 -19.83 0.29
CA MET A 514 -27.69 -20.32 1.64
C MET A 514 -27.04 -21.72 1.61
N GLU A 515 -26.54 -22.18 0.47
CA GLU A 515 -25.94 -23.51 0.38
C GLU A 515 -24.77 -23.65 1.36
N GLN A 516 -24.72 -24.79 2.04
CA GLN A 516 -23.63 -25.14 2.97
C GLN A 516 -23.43 -24.13 4.13
N MET A 517 -24.34 -23.18 4.36
CA MET A 517 -24.15 -22.07 5.30
C MET A 517 -23.69 -22.52 6.69
N PHE A 518 -24.25 -23.61 7.21
CA PHE A 518 -23.93 -24.19 8.53
C PHE A 518 -23.28 -25.57 8.43
N ARG A 519 -22.84 -26.01 7.25
CA ARG A 519 -22.33 -27.38 7.07
C ARG A 519 -21.17 -27.66 8.01
N GLY A 520 -21.20 -28.80 8.70
CA GLY A 520 -20.09 -29.29 9.52
C GLY A 520 -19.86 -28.61 10.88
N LEU A 521 -20.67 -27.61 11.28
CA LEU A 521 -20.59 -27.03 12.62
C LEU A 521 -20.82 -28.08 13.72
N LYS A 522 -20.33 -27.78 14.93
CA LYS A 522 -20.45 -28.65 16.12
C LYS A 522 -21.37 -28.04 17.20
N VAL A 523 -22.30 -27.19 16.79
CA VAL A 523 -23.34 -26.63 17.66
C VAL A 523 -24.31 -27.69 18.17
N SER A 524 -24.78 -27.53 19.41
CA SER A 524 -25.79 -28.41 20.01
C SER A 524 -27.23 -27.98 19.70
N SER A 525 -27.44 -26.68 19.48
CA SER A 525 -28.71 -26.10 19.07
C SER A 525 -28.50 -24.96 18.09
N LEU A 526 -29.48 -24.74 17.22
CA LEU A 526 -29.47 -23.63 16.28
C LEU A 526 -30.91 -23.10 16.14
N ASP A 527 -31.11 -21.84 16.52
CA ASP A 527 -32.39 -21.14 16.39
C ASP A 527 -32.34 -20.13 15.25
N LEU A 528 -33.19 -20.34 14.24
CA LEU A 528 -33.25 -19.53 13.02
C LEU A 528 -34.65 -18.95 12.81
N HIS A 529 -35.45 -18.77 13.86
CA HIS A 529 -36.83 -18.26 13.74
C HIS A 529 -36.93 -16.86 13.11
N ASN A 530 -35.84 -16.08 13.14
CA ASN A 530 -35.74 -14.75 12.53
C ASN A 530 -35.39 -14.79 11.04
N PHE A 531 -35.03 -15.95 10.50
CA PHE A 531 -34.64 -16.06 9.09
C PHE A 531 -35.88 -15.98 8.20
N ASP A 532 -35.84 -15.02 7.28
CA ASP A 532 -36.72 -14.94 6.12
C ASP A 532 -36.03 -15.58 4.92
N THR A 533 -36.59 -16.68 4.40
CA THR A 533 -36.02 -17.46 3.30
C THR A 533 -36.83 -17.35 2.01
N HIS A 534 -37.81 -16.43 1.90
CA HIS A 534 -38.72 -16.41 0.74
C HIS A 534 -38.02 -16.20 -0.60
N ASN A 535 -36.84 -15.57 -0.63
CA ASN A 535 -36.03 -15.34 -1.83
C ASN A 535 -35.00 -16.45 -2.12
N VAL A 536 -34.82 -17.40 -1.20
CA VAL A 536 -33.78 -18.44 -1.32
C VAL A 536 -34.18 -19.46 -2.40
N VAL A 537 -33.27 -19.71 -3.35
CA VAL A 537 -33.50 -20.64 -4.47
C VAL A 537 -32.84 -22.01 -4.27
N SER A 538 -31.85 -22.11 -3.37
CA SER A 538 -31.04 -23.32 -3.16
C SER A 538 -30.62 -23.43 -1.70
N MET A 539 -30.85 -24.62 -1.12
CA MET A 539 -30.54 -24.96 0.29
C MET A 539 -29.67 -26.22 0.39
N ASN A 540 -28.90 -26.52 -0.66
CA ASN A 540 -28.07 -27.72 -0.72
C ASN A 540 -27.10 -27.77 0.47
N GLU A 541 -27.08 -28.90 1.16
CA GLU A 541 -26.20 -29.21 2.29
C GLU A 541 -26.20 -28.18 3.43
N MET A 542 -27.22 -27.31 3.54
CA MET A 542 -27.23 -26.18 4.48
C MET A 542 -26.95 -26.60 5.94
N PHE A 543 -27.49 -27.75 6.37
CA PHE A 543 -27.30 -28.32 7.71
C PHE A 543 -26.54 -29.65 7.70
N SER A 544 -25.86 -29.97 6.59
CA SER A 544 -25.16 -31.24 6.45
C SER A 544 -24.03 -31.38 7.48
N GLY A 545 -23.89 -32.54 8.11
CA GLY A 545 -22.77 -32.82 9.01
C GLY A 545 -22.80 -32.09 10.36
N LEU A 546 -23.95 -31.54 10.77
CA LEU A 546 -24.16 -31.01 12.13
C LEU A 546 -24.26 -32.14 13.16
N THR A 547 -23.15 -32.84 13.39
CA THR A 547 -23.13 -34.10 14.15
C THR A 547 -23.48 -33.95 15.63
N GLN A 548 -23.44 -32.74 16.18
CA GLN A 548 -23.74 -32.46 17.58
C GLN A 548 -25.16 -31.91 17.83
N LEU A 549 -25.90 -31.60 16.77
CA LEU A 549 -27.17 -30.90 16.84
C LEU A 549 -28.25 -31.79 17.45
N THR A 550 -28.90 -31.29 18.50
CA THR A 550 -30.05 -31.91 19.16
C THR A 550 -31.34 -31.11 19.02
N SER A 551 -31.26 -29.84 18.64
CA SER A 551 -32.41 -28.96 18.41
C SER A 551 -32.16 -28.03 17.22
N LEU A 552 -33.14 -27.91 16.33
CA LEU A 552 -33.12 -27.03 15.17
C LEU A 552 -34.48 -26.34 15.05
N ASN A 553 -34.50 -25.01 15.14
CA ASN A 553 -35.72 -24.23 14.91
C ASN A 553 -35.65 -23.53 13.54
N ILE A 554 -36.45 -24.03 12.60
CA ILE A 554 -36.59 -23.53 11.23
C ILE A 554 -38.06 -23.21 10.90
N SER A 555 -38.85 -22.88 11.93
CA SER A 555 -40.30 -22.70 11.80
C SER A 555 -40.72 -21.55 10.88
N SER A 556 -39.85 -20.55 10.68
CA SER A 556 -40.06 -19.40 9.80
C SER A 556 -39.75 -19.65 8.31
N PHE A 557 -39.16 -20.80 7.97
CA PHE A 557 -38.66 -21.04 6.63
C PHE A 557 -39.82 -21.08 5.62
N ASN A 558 -39.71 -20.23 4.60
CA ASN A 558 -40.51 -20.29 3.38
C ASN A 558 -39.67 -20.90 2.27
N THR A 559 -40.03 -22.10 1.80
CA THR A 559 -39.28 -22.83 0.76
C THR A 559 -39.95 -22.79 -0.61
N SER A 560 -40.98 -21.97 -0.83
CA SER A 560 -41.78 -21.97 -2.07
C SER A 560 -41.01 -21.59 -3.33
N ASN A 561 -39.80 -21.05 -3.19
CA ASN A 561 -38.88 -20.70 -4.29
C ASN A 561 -37.67 -21.63 -4.42
N VAL A 562 -37.49 -22.56 -3.48
CA VAL A 562 -36.35 -23.48 -3.47
C VAL A 562 -36.50 -24.52 -4.57
N THR A 563 -35.43 -24.73 -5.33
CA THR A 563 -35.36 -25.70 -6.43
C THR A 563 -34.46 -26.90 -6.13
N THR A 564 -33.51 -26.78 -5.19
CA THR A 564 -32.61 -27.87 -4.81
C THR A 564 -32.40 -27.94 -3.29
N MET A 565 -32.49 -29.16 -2.73
CA MET A 565 -32.33 -29.46 -1.30
C MET A 565 -31.42 -30.68 -1.05
N SER A 566 -30.48 -30.95 -1.95
CA SER A 566 -29.64 -32.14 -1.85
C SER A 566 -28.79 -32.10 -0.57
N GLY A 567 -28.77 -33.19 0.17
CA GLY A 567 -28.02 -33.34 1.42
C GLY A 567 -28.38 -32.36 2.53
N MET A 568 -29.49 -31.60 2.45
CA MET A 568 -29.80 -30.50 3.36
C MET A 568 -29.72 -30.90 4.85
N PHE A 569 -30.22 -32.08 5.20
CA PHE A 569 -30.24 -32.64 6.55
C PHE A 569 -29.40 -33.93 6.67
N SER A 570 -28.34 -34.05 5.85
CA SER A 570 -27.46 -35.22 5.90
C SER A 570 -26.63 -35.25 7.18
N SER A 571 -26.39 -36.45 7.72
CA SER A 571 -25.48 -36.73 8.86
C SER A 571 -25.86 -36.01 10.16
N LEU A 572 -27.16 -35.79 10.39
CA LEU A 572 -27.72 -35.29 11.65
C LEU A 572 -27.84 -36.41 12.68
N PHE A 573 -26.71 -36.94 13.15
CA PHE A 573 -26.68 -38.16 13.97
C PHE A 573 -27.43 -38.06 15.29
N ARG A 574 -27.53 -36.87 15.89
CA ARG A 574 -28.09 -36.65 17.24
C ARG A 574 -29.49 -36.03 17.26
N LEU A 575 -29.98 -35.55 16.12
CA LEU A 575 -31.30 -34.92 16.03
C LEU A 575 -32.39 -36.00 16.09
N SER A 576 -33.33 -35.87 17.03
CA SER A 576 -34.39 -36.85 17.25
C SER A 576 -35.72 -36.52 16.56
N GLY A 577 -35.96 -35.23 16.30
CA GLY A 577 -37.16 -34.74 15.64
C GLY A 577 -36.85 -33.51 14.79
N LEU A 578 -37.61 -33.35 13.70
CA LEU A 578 -37.47 -32.27 12.75
C LEU A 578 -38.86 -31.87 12.25
N ASP A 579 -39.22 -30.61 12.44
CA ASP A 579 -40.49 -30.06 12.00
C ASP A 579 -40.37 -29.44 10.60
N LEU A 580 -41.05 -30.04 9.62
CA LEU A 580 -41.00 -29.64 8.21
C LEU A 580 -42.38 -29.26 7.66
N ARG A 581 -43.40 -29.06 8.52
CA ARG A 581 -44.79 -28.86 8.07
C ARG A 581 -45.01 -27.64 7.17
N ASN A 582 -44.11 -26.66 7.24
CA ASN A 582 -44.16 -25.42 6.44
C ASN A 582 -43.40 -25.53 5.11
N PHE A 583 -42.76 -26.66 4.83
CA PHE A 583 -41.97 -26.82 3.60
C PHE A 583 -42.90 -27.03 2.40
N ASP A 584 -42.84 -26.09 1.45
CA ASP A 584 -43.31 -26.25 0.09
C ASP A 584 -42.15 -26.76 -0.78
N THR A 585 -42.28 -28.00 -1.28
CA THR A 585 -41.27 -28.63 -2.15
C THR A 585 -41.71 -28.71 -3.61
N SER A 586 -42.79 -28.03 -3.99
CA SER A 586 -43.42 -28.15 -5.32
C SER A 586 -42.51 -27.76 -6.50
N LYS A 587 -41.45 -26.98 -6.25
CA LYS A 587 -40.43 -26.59 -7.24
C LYS A 587 -39.13 -27.40 -7.16
N VAL A 588 -38.97 -28.26 -6.15
CA VAL A 588 -37.72 -28.98 -5.91
C VAL A 588 -37.50 -30.08 -6.94
N THR A 589 -36.30 -30.15 -7.50
CA THR A 589 -35.90 -31.16 -8.49
C THR A 589 -34.88 -32.16 -7.94
N ASP A 590 -34.14 -31.82 -6.89
CA ASP A 590 -33.10 -32.68 -6.29
C ASP A 590 -33.28 -32.75 -4.75
N MET A 591 -33.51 -33.98 -4.27
CA MET A 591 -33.57 -34.36 -2.85
C MET A 591 -32.58 -35.48 -2.53
N SER A 592 -31.57 -35.69 -3.37
CA SER A 592 -30.57 -36.71 -3.16
C SER A 592 -29.89 -36.52 -1.80
N ARG A 593 -29.74 -37.61 -1.04
CA ARG A 593 -29.15 -37.66 0.30
C ARG A 593 -29.78 -36.72 1.34
N MET A 594 -30.98 -36.18 1.13
CA MET A 594 -31.57 -35.14 2.00
C MET A 594 -31.56 -35.50 3.49
N PHE A 595 -31.86 -36.75 3.86
CA PHE A 595 -31.85 -37.25 5.24
C PHE A 595 -30.82 -38.37 5.46
N SER A 596 -29.86 -38.52 4.55
CA SER A 596 -28.84 -39.57 4.62
C SER A 596 -28.11 -39.50 5.96
N TYR A 597 -27.90 -40.62 6.64
CA TYR A 597 -27.24 -40.69 7.94
C TYR A 597 -27.92 -39.92 9.10
N ALA A 598 -29.17 -39.48 8.97
CA ALA A 598 -29.94 -38.94 10.09
C ALA A 598 -30.47 -40.09 10.99
N THR A 599 -29.55 -40.72 11.71
CA THR A 599 -29.77 -42.03 12.36
C THR A 599 -30.76 -41.99 13.51
N ASN A 600 -30.86 -40.89 14.26
CA ASN A 600 -31.71 -40.76 15.44
C ASN A 600 -33.07 -40.11 15.18
N LEU A 601 -33.39 -39.73 13.92
CA LEU A 601 -34.72 -39.23 13.61
C LEU A 601 -35.76 -40.32 13.86
N ALA A 602 -36.56 -40.15 14.91
CA ALA A 602 -37.54 -41.15 15.34
C ALA A 602 -38.85 -41.05 14.55
N SER A 603 -39.18 -39.84 14.08
CA SER A 603 -40.34 -39.58 13.23
C SER A 603 -40.03 -38.41 12.30
N LEU A 604 -40.69 -38.39 11.15
CA LEU A 604 -40.53 -37.35 10.15
C LEU A 604 -41.88 -37.09 9.48
N ASN A 605 -42.46 -35.92 9.72
CA ASN A 605 -43.71 -35.52 9.08
C ASN A 605 -43.41 -34.91 7.71
N LEU A 606 -43.73 -35.66 6.65
CA LEU A 606 -43.52 -35.26 5.25
C LEU A 606 -44.83 -34.92 4.53
N SER A 607 -45.93 -34.70 5.25
CA SER A 607 -47.25 -34.49 4.65
C SER A 607 -47.35 -33.27 3.72
N SER A 608 -46.50 -32.25 3.90
CA SER A 608 -46.46 -31.07 3.03
C SER A 608 -45.64 -31.26 1.75
N PHE A 609 -44.88 -32.35 1.63
CA PHE A 609 -43.96 -32.55 0.52
C PHE A 609 -44.71 -32.88 -0.77
N ASN A 610 -44.56 -32.02 -1.78
CA ASN A 610 -44.92 -32.29 -3.16
C ASN A 610 -43.66 -32.72 -3.93
N THR A 611 -43.64 -33.96 -4.41
CA THR A 611 -42.46 -34.52 -5.12
C THR A 611 -42.67 -34.72 -6.62
N SER A 612 -43.73 -34.13 -7.20
CA SER A 612 -44.07 -34.22 -8.64
C SER A 612 -42.94 -33.80 -9.58
N ARG A 613 -42.08 -32.86 -9.16
CA ARG A 613 -40.95 -32.37 -9.96
C ARG A 613 -39.58 -32.95 -9.59
N VAL A 614 -39.51 -33.78 -8.56
CA VAL A 614 -38.24 -34.33 -8.08
C VAL A 614 -37.71 -35.37 -9.06
N GLN A 615 -36.49 -35.15 -9.55
CA GLN A 615 -35.79 -35.99 -10.52
C GLN A 615 -34.78 -36.94 -9.86
N ASP A 616 -34.17 -36.52 -8.74
CA ASP A 616 -33.18 -37.32 -8.00
C ASP A 616 -33.54 -37.46 -6.51
N MET A 617 -33.66 -38.72 -6.05
CA MET A 617 -33.84 -39.13 -4.66
C MET A 617 -32.76 -40.14 -4.21
N ALA A 618 -31.62 -40.18 -4.91
CA ALA A 618 -30.51 -41.07 -4.61
C ALA A 618 -30.12 -40.97 -3.13
N GLY A 619 -30.15 -42.10 -2.41
CA GLY A 619 -29.77 -42.16 -1.00
C GLY A 619 -30.57 -41.25 -0.04
N MET A 620 -31.76 -40.76 -0.42
CA MET A 620 -32.52 -39.78 0.39
C MET A 620 -32.67 -40.18 1.85
N PHE A 621 -32.91 -41.47 2.13
CA PHE A 621 -33.05 -42.06 3.46
C PHE A 621 -31.97 -43.12 3.76
N SER A 622 -30.82 -43.08 3.06
CA SER A 622 -29.74 -44.03 3.31
C SER A 622 -29.24 -43.89 4.75
N ASN A 623 -29.16 -44.99 5.51
CA ASN A 623 -28.79 -44.98 6.93
C ASN A 623 -29.67 -44.09 7.83
N ALA A 624 -30.83 -43.61 7.37
CA ALA A 624 -31.73 -42.76 8.15
C ALA A 624 -32.62 -43.58 9.08
N MET A 625 -33.18 -42.92 10.11
CA MET A 625 -34.23 -43.46 11.00
C MET A 625 -33.88 -44.85 11.55
N ARG A 626 -32.67 -44.98 12.09
CA ARG A 626 -32.16 -46.24 12.64
C ARG A 626 -32.51 -46.44 14.10
N ASN A 627 -32.73 -45.35 14.83
CA ASN A 627 -33.03 -45.34 16.25
C ASN A 627 -34.25 -44.43 16.54
N PRO A 628 -35.35 -44.95 17.12
CA PRO A 628 -35.54 -46.35 17.49
C PRO A 628 -35.59 -47.27 16.27
N GLU A 629 -35.22 -48.54 16.47
CA GLU A 629 -35.40 -49.56 15.44
C GLU A 629 -36.88 -49.73 15.11
N ASN A 630 -37.18 -50.21 13.90
CA ASN A 630 -38.54 -50.43 13.43
C ASN A 630 -39.36 -49.15 13.26
N SER A 631 -38.67 -48.07 12.88
CA SER A 631 -39.31 -46.79 12.57
C SER A 631 -40.33 -46.93 11.43
N VAL A 632 -41.35 -46.06 11.46
CA VAL A 632 -42.38 -45.95 10.42
C VAL A 632 -42.11 -44.70 9.61
N LEU A 633 -42.03 -44.83 8.30
CA LEU A 633 -41.86 -43.71 7.38
C LEU A 633 -43.14 -43.54 6.56
N ASP A 634 -43.76 -42.37 6.66
CA ASP A 634 -44.92 -42.01 5.86
C ASP A 634 -44.51 -41.08 4.71
N ILE A 635 -44.50 -41.63 3.50
CA ILE A 635 -44.28 -40.90 2.24
C ILE A 635 -45.55 -40.93 1.37
N SER A 636 -46.73 -41.04 1.98
CA SER A 636 -48.01 -41.03 1.25
C SER A 636 -48.31 -39.72 0.52
N SER A 637 -47.61 -38.63 0.83
CA SER A 637 -47.67 -37.38 0.08
C SER A 637 -46.86 -37.43 -1.24
N PHE A 638 -45.97 -38.40 -1.41
CA PHE A 638 -45.05 -38.41 -2.55
C PHE A 638 -45.76 -38.83 -3.85
N THR A 639 -45.55 -38.04 -4.90
CA THR A 639 -46.06 -38.26 -6.27
C THR A 639 -44.89 -38.16 -7.26
N PRO A 640 -43.94 -39.10 -7.30
CA PRO A 640 -42.65 -38.94 -7.98
C PRO A 640 -42.71 -39.12 -9.51
N GLU A 641 -43.57 -38.35 -10.20
CA GLU A 641 -43.82 -38.46 -11.64
C GLU A 641 -42.59 -38.15 -12.51
N ALA A 642 -41.79 -37.17 -12.09
CA ALA A 642 -40.56 -36.75 -12.78
C ALA A 642 -39.31 -37.55 -12.38
N LEU A 643 -39.42 -38.54 -11.49
CA LEU A 643 -38.28 -39.24 -10.93
C LEU A 643 -37.49 -40.00 -11.99
N LEU A 644 -36.17 -39.77 -12.01
CA LEU A 644 -35.21 -40.39 -12.93
C LEU A 644 -34.26 -41.34 -12.19
N ARG A 645 -33.89 -41.01 -10.94
CA ARG A 645 -32.88 -41.74 -10.16
C ARG A 645 -33.28 -41.83 -8.69
N ALA A 646 -33.23 -43.03 -8.13
CA ALA A 646 -33.36 -43.26 -6.69
C ALA A 646 -32.43 -44.38 -6.18
N PRO A 647 -31.16 -44.49 -6.65
CA PRO A 647 -30.27 -45.53 -6.19
C PRO A 647 -30.02 -45.44 -4.69
N GLY A 648 -30.06 -46.57 -4.01
CA GLY A 648 -29.80 -46.66 -2.57
C GLY A 648 -30.74 -45.83 -1.68
N MET A 649 -31.92 -45.40 -2.16
CA MET A 649 -32.82 -44.48 -1.46
C MET A 649 -33.08 -44.86 0.00
N PHE A 650 -33.26 -46.15 0.30
CA PHE A 650 -33.52 -46.65 1.65
C PHE A 650 -32.37 -47.47 2.24
N SER A 651 -31.24 -47.57 1.52
CA SER A 651 -30.14 -48.47 1.86
C SER A 651 -29.67 -48.31 3.31
N ASN A 652 -29.50 -49.42 4.02
CA ASN A 652 -29.07 -49.50 5.42
C ASN A 652 -30.00 -48.78 6.42
N SER A 653 -31.23 -48.43 6.06
CA SER A 653 -32.23 -47.93 7.01
C SER A 653 -32.79 -49.06 7.88
N PHE A 654 -33.24 -48.74 9.10
CA PHE A 654 -33.95 -49.69 9.97
C PHE A 654 -35.46 -49.39 10.05
N ILE A 655 -35.97 -48.78 8.98
CA ILE A 655 -37.40 -48.56 8.77
C ILE A 655 -38.07 -49.92 8.61
N LYS A 656 -39.16 -50.14 9.36
CA LYS A 656 -39.96 -51.36 9.29
C LYS A 656 -41.09 -51.23 8.28
N THR A 657 -41.77 -50.09 8.28
CA THR A 657 -42.96 -49.86 7.45
C THR A 657 -42.81 -48.55 6.69
N ILE A 658 -43.04 -48.61 5.38
CA ILE A 658 -43.08 -47.43 4.50
C ILE A 658 -44.51 -47.30 3.97
N TYR A 659 -45.21 -46.23 4.35
CA TYR A 659 -46.54 -45.92 3.85
C TYR A 659 -46.49 -45.10 2.57
N VAL A 660 -47.31 -45.48 1.60
CA VAL A 660 -47.49 -44.78 0.31
C VAL A 660 -48.97 -44.58 0.00
N ASN A 661 -49.29 -43.67 -0.93
CA ASN A 661 -50.64 -43.54 -1.48
C ASN A 661 -50.90 -44.58 -2.59
N SER A 662 -52.17 -44.75 -2.98
CA SER A 662 -52.59 -45.72 -4.00
C SER A 662 -52.04 -45.43 -5.40
N SER A 663 -51.65 -44.18 -5.68
CA SER A 663 -51.03 -43.75 -6.95
C SER A 663 -49.51 -43.82 -6.94
N PHE A 664 -48.87 -44.24 -5.85
CA PHE A 664 -47.41 -44.26 -5.78
C PHE A 664 -46.85 -45.30 -6.75
N SER A 665 -46.06 -44.83 -7.70
CA SER A 665 -45.32 -45.66 -8.63
C SER A 665 -43.96 -45.04 -8.90
N ILE A 666 -42.92 -45.85 -8.87
CA ILE A 666 -41.62 -45.45 -9.44
C ILE A 666 -41.75 -45.59 -10.96
N SER A 667 -41.48 -44.52 -11.71
CA SER A 667 -41.71 -44.51 -13.16
C SER A 667 -40.85 -45.58 -13.88
N THR A 668 -41.32 -46.08 -15.03
CA THR A 668 -40.51 -46.95 -15.91
C THR A 668 -39.28 -46.25 -16.48
N LYS A 669 -39.16 -44.92 -16.31
CA LYS A 669 -38.01 -44.11 -16.70
C LYS A 669 -36.88 -44.16 -15.66
N VAL A 670 -37.14 -44.64 -14.44
CA VAL A 670 -36.11 -44.78 -13.42
C VAL A 670 -35.17 -45.91 -13.80
N VAL A 671 -33.88 -45.60 -13.88
CA VAL A 671 -32.84 -46.61 -14.13
C VAL A 671 -32.93 -47.69 -13.05
N THR A 672 -33.20 -48.93 -13.44
CA THR A 672 -33.28 -50.06 -12.50
C THR A 672 -31.99 -50.16 -11.70
N ASP A 673 -32.11 -50.03 -10.38
CA ASP A 673 -30.97 -49.98 -9.47
C ASP A 673 -31.00 -51.21 -8.55
N SER A 674 -29.84 -51.82 -8.35
CA SER A 674 -29.69 -52.99 -7.49
C SER A 674 -29.45 -52.66 -6.01
N SER A 675 -29.41 -51.36 -5.67
CA SER A 675 -28.98 -50.88 -4.35
C SER A 675 -30.09 -50.28 -3.47
N MET A 676 -31.29 -50.00 -4.02
CA MET A 676 -32.37 -49.27 -3.34
C MET A 676 -32.66 -49.71 -1.91
N PHE A 677 -32.77 -51.03 -1.67
CA PHE A 677 -33.10 -51.61 -0.36
C PHE A 677 -31.95 -52.41 0.27
N VAL A 678 -30.70 -52.21 -0.16
CA VAL A 678 -29.54 -52.92 0.43
C VAL A 678 -29.56 -52.81 1.96
N ASN A 679 -29.41 -53.94 2.65
CA ASN A 679 -29.34 -54.03 4.11
C ASN A 679 -30.55 -53.47 4.90
N CYS A 680 -31.74 -53.38 4.31
CA CYS A 680 -32.96 -52.95 5.01
C CYS A 680 -33.59 -54.08 5.85
N LYS A 681 -32.83 -54.63 6.81
CA LYS A 681 -33.18 -55.90 7.50
C LYS A 681 -34.54 -55.91 8.20
N ASN A 682 -35.04 -54.75 8.62
CA ASN A 682 -36.29 -54.63 9.37
C ASN A 682 -37.50 -54.35 8.47
N LEU A 683 -37.28 -54.10 7.18
CA LEU A 683 -38.32 -53.69 6.24
C LEU A 683 -39.29 -54.84 5.95
N VAL A 684 -40.58 -54.56 6.12
CA VAL A 684 -41.68 -55.50 5.87
C VAL A 684 -42.78 -54.79 5.07
N GLY A 685 -43.16 -55.35 3.93
CA GLY A 685 -44.28 -54.89 3.12
C GLY A 685 -45.63 -55.12 3.81
N GLY A 686 -46.67 -54.41 3.33
CA GLY A 686 -48.01 -54.42 3.95
C GLY A 686 -48.69 -55.79 4.02
N ASN A 687 -48.31 -56.73 3.16
CA ASN A 687 -48.79 -58.10 3.13
C ASN A 687 -47.75 -59.11 3.66
N GLY A 688 -46.76 -58.62 4.44
CA GLY A 688 -45.78 -59.44 5.15
C GLY A 688 -44.51 -59.77 4.36
N THR A 689 -44.29 -59.17 3.18
CA THR A 689 -43.04 -59.38 2.43
C THR A 689 -41.84 -58.82 3.21
N ALA A 690 -41.10 -59.69 3.89
CA ALA A 690 -39.88 -59.32 4.60
C ALA A 690 -38.69 -59.10 3.65
N PHE A 691 -37.76 -58.24 4.07
CA PHE A 691 -36.51 -58.00 3.34
C PHE A 691 -35.71 -59.28 3.10
N GLN A 692 -35.17 -59.42 1.88
CA GLN A 692 -34.21 -60.47 1.52
C GLN A 692 -33.11 -59.88 0.63
N ASN A 693 -31.87 -60.35 0.79
CA ASN A 693 -30.74 -59.84 -0.01
C ASN A 693 -30.92 -60.10 -1.54
N SER A 694 -31.69 -61.12 -1.93
CA SER A 694 -32.07 -61.38 -3.32
C SER A 694 -33.12 -60.41 -3.87
N ARG A 695 -33.81 -59.65 -3.00
CA ARG A 695 -34.93 -58.76 -3.31
C ARG A 695 -34.62 -57.28 -3.05
N LYS A 696 -33.35 -56.88 -3.18
CA LYS A 696 -32.85 -55.56 -2.77
C LYS A 696 -32.97 -54.44 -3.82
N SER A 697 -33.35 -54.75 -5.04
CA SER A 697 -33.42 -53.79 -6.15
C SER A 697 -34.68 -52.93 -6.12
N SER A 698 -34.71 -51.88 -6.93
CA SER A 698 -35.88 -51.02 -7.12
C SER A 698 -37.11 -51.75 -7.68
N ALA A 699 -36.97 -52.99 -8.16
CA ALA A 699 -38.10 -53.81 -8.63
C ALA A 699 -39.13 -54.13 -7.51
N TYR A 700 -38.73 -54.05 -6.24
CA TYR A 700 -39.61 -54.29 -5.09
C TYR A 700 -40.21 -53.01 -4.49
N ALA A 701 -39.92 -51.85 -5.10
CA ALA A 701 -40.47 -50.56 -4.71
C ALA A 701 -41.90 -50.37 -5.25
N ARG A 702 -42.81 -51.18 -4.74
CA ARG A 702 -44.24 -51.21 -5.07
C ARG A 702 -45.05 -51.60 -3.85
N ILE A 703 -46.36 -51.34 -3.91
CA ILE A 703 -47.31 -51.79 -2.88
C ILE A 703 -47.28 -53.32 -2.81
N ASP A 704 -47.13 -53.84 -1.60
CA ASP A 704 -47.12 -55.27 -1.31
C ASP A 704 -48.53 -55.85 -1.42
N ALA A 705 -48.70 -56.93 -2.18
CA ALA A 705 -49.99 -57.58 -2.39
C ALA A 705 -49.85 -59.11 -2.48
N PRO A 706 -50.92 -59.89 -2.26
CA PRO A 706 -50.89 -61.34 -2.43
C PRO A 706 -50.34 -61.75 -3.81
N GLY A 707 -49.26 -62.54 -3.83
CA GLY A 707 -48.59 -62.99 -5.05
C GLY A 707 -47.68 -61.95 -5.74
N ILE A 708 -47.66 -60.71 -5.28
CA ILE A 708 -46.85 -59.61 -5.84
C ILE A 708 -46.01 -58.99 -4.71
N PRO A 709 -44.82 -59.55 -4.41
CA PRO A 709 -44.02 -59.07 -3.27
C PRO A 709 -43.56 -57.63 -3.50
N GLY A 710 -43.80 -56.76 -2.52
CA GLY A 710 -43.35 -55.36 -2.50
C GLY A 710 -42.98 -54.92 -1.08
N TYR A 711 -42.36 -53.75 -0.94
CA TYR A 711 -41.97 -53.21 0.38
C TYR A 711 -42.81 -52.03 0.87
N PHE A 712 -43.78 -51.57 0.07
CA PHE A 712 -44.64 -50.47 0.47
C PHE A 712 -45.98 -50.96 1.00
N THR A 713 -46.52 -50.22 1.95
CA THR A 713 -47.84 -50.44 2.56
C THR A 713 -48.76 -49.32 2.13
N LEU A 714 -49.96 -49.64 1.66
CA LEU A 714 -50.96 -48.62 1.38
C LEU A 714 -51.36 -47.93 2.70
N LYS A 715 -51.31 -46.59 2.73
CA LYS A 715 -51.77 -45.84 3.91
C LYS A 715 -53.28 -46.10 4.13
N PRO A 716 -53.69 -46.48 5.36
CA PRO A 716 -55.09 -46.76 5.69
C PRO A 716 -56.05 -45.62 5.43
#